data_AF-A0A6G6STU3-F1
#
_entry.id   AF-A0A6G6STU3-F1
#
_cell.length_a   1.000
_cell.length_b   1.000
_cell.length_c   1.000
_cell.angle_alpha   90.00
_cell.angle_beta   90.00
_cell.angle_gamma   90.00
#
_symmetry.space_group_name_H-M   'P 1'
#
loop_
_entity.id
_entity.type
_entity.pdbx_description
1 polymer ?
#
loop_
_entity_poly.entity_id
_entity_poly.type
_entity_poly.pdbx_seq_one_letter_code
_entity_poly.pdbx_strand_id
1 'polypeptide(L)'
;MINGWTGNILRINLTTGAITRESSSKYKSLIGGMGFGYKIMYEEVAPGVKPFDEENKVVFAVGPLTGSGAPCSSRVNITSLSTFTRGNLVVDAHMGGFFAAWMKFAGYDSLIIEGKSDKPVWIHIDDDQVSIEDASFLWGKGVRQTTEELCAQTSPEACVATIGPAGENLVPLSGIINSRNHSGGAGVGAVLGSKKLKAIVVEGSRGVNVADRKALKELNDYMMTQLIGSNNNHVVPSTPQSWAEYSHPGSRWTARKGLYWGAAEGGPIETGEIPPGDINTVGFRTMKSTFDLGPEAEEYTVKMGGCHSCPIRCMAQLNVPQAKKFGVPQTGGNTCVANFVHTTIFPNGPKDVEKKGDGNVVGNLVGLNIFDDMGLWCNYGQLHRDFTYCYTHGVFKRVLSEEEYNDIPWDKLEEGNPEFIKDFYYRLAHRKGEFSHLADGSYLIAQRWNLGEEYWADKKNKLWSPMGFPIHHANEASAQVGSIVNCMFNRDAMTHTHINYIGSGLPLKLQKEIAGELFGSGDAFDETKNYTPINKAKIAYTKWTILRSCLHDAVTLCNWVWPMTVSPHKSRNYRGDLEMEAKFFTAITGEPTTSKDLDLASERIFTLHRAYTVKLMNTMDMRNEHDQICSWVFDKDPDIPVFTEGTDKMDRVDMQLSLTMFYQEMGWDPQLGCPTKETLVRLGLQDVADDLASRGLLPS
;
A
#
# COMPACT_ATOMS: atom_id res chain seq x y z
N MET A 1 3.42 -13.60 -30.91
CA MET A 1 3.12 -13.95 -29.50
C MET A 1 2.95 -12.65 -28.74
N ILE A 2 2.02 -12.61 -27.79
CA ILE A 2 1.89 -11.47 -26.88
C ILE A 2 3.03 -11.60 -25.84
N ASN A 3 3.85 -10.55 -25.69
CA ASN A 3 4.95 -10.51 -24.73
C ASN A 3 4.58 -9.59 -23.56
N GLY A 4 5.07 -9.89 -22.37
CA GLY A 4 4.71 -9.20 -21.12
C GLY A 4 3.30 -9.51 -20.65
N TRP A 5 2.28 -9.34 -21.49
CA TRP A 5 0.91 -9.78 -21.22
C TRP A 5 0.70 -11.26 -21.54
N THR A 6 -0.21 -11.87 -20.80
CA THR A 6 -0.71 -13.23 -21.09
C THR A 6 -1.85 -13.19 -22.11
N GLY A 7 -2.56 -12.06 -22.19
CA GLY A 7 -3.70 -11.84 -23.08
C GLY A 7 -5.05 -12.23 -22.47
N ASN A 8 -5.11 -12.60 -21.19
CA ASN A 8 -6.29 -13.27 -20.63
C ASN A 8 -6.78 -12.64 -19.33
N ILE A 9 -8.10 -12.55 -19.22
CA ILE A 9 -8.83 -12.28 -17.99
C ILE A 9 -9.60 -13.55 -17.65
N LEU A 10 -9.46 -14.02 -16.41
CA LEU A 10 -10.29 -15.08 -15.86
C LEU A 10 -11.46 -14.46 -15.10
N ARG A 11 -12.69 -14.78 -15.49
CA ARG A 11 -13.90 -14.31 -14.82
C ARG A 11 -14.59 -15.48 -14.13
N ILE A 12 -14.85 -15.31 -12.84
CA ILE A 12 -15.42 -16.33 -11.96
C ILE A 12 -16.67 -15.75 -11.30
N ASN A 13 -17.82 -16.34 -11.63
CA ASN A 13 -19.10 -15.97 -11.05
C ASN A 13 -19.51 -16.97 -9.98
N LEU A 14 -19.48 -16.55 -8.72
CA LEU A 14 -19.70 -17.43 -7.56
C LEU A 14 -21.16 -17.85 -7.36
N THR A 15 -22.10 -17.12 -7.96
CA THR A 15 -23.55 -17.44 -7.90
C THR A 15 -23.89 -18.56 -8.87
N THR A 16 -23.40 -18.46 -10.10
CA THR A 16 -23.70 -19.41 -11.19
C THR A 16 -22.70 -20.55 -11.28
N GLY A 17 -21.52 -20.41 -10.66
CA GLY A 17 -20.39 -21.32 -10.83
C GLY A 17 -19.68 -21.18 -12.18
N ALA A 18 -20.05 -20.19 -13.00
CA ALA A 18 -19.45 -20.00 -14.32
C ALA A 18 -18.00 -19.52 -14.22
N ILE A 19 -17.12 -20.19 -14.96
CA ILE A 19 -15.71 -19.83 -15.12
C ILE A 19 -15.47 -19.59 -16.59
N THR A 20 -15.08 -18.37 -16.95
CA THR A 20 -14.90 -17.97 -18.35
C THR A 20 -13.60 -17.22 -18.54
N ARG A 21 -13.09 -17.24 -19.76
CA ARG A 21 -11.88 -16.53 -20.16
C ARG A 21 -12.22 -15.53 -21.25
N GLU A 22 -11.78 -14.29 -21.07
CA GLU A 22 -11.91 -13.23 -22.07
C GLU A 22 -10.55 -12.60 -22.37
N SER A 23 -10.45 -11.92 -23.52
CA SER A 23 -9.20 -11.26 -23.93
C SER A 23 -8.93 -10.02 -23.09
N SER A 24 -7.73 -9.89 -22.54
CA SER A 24 -7.28 -8.66 -21.87
C SER A 24 -6.93 -7.53 -22.85
N SER A 25 -6.82 -7.84 -24.15
CA SER A 25 -6.37 -6.89 -25.18
C SER A 25 -7.25 -5.64 -25.30
N LYS A 26 -8.56 -5.74 -24.98
CA LYS A 26 -9.50 -4.61 -25.00
C LYS A 26 -9.11 -3.47 -24.05
N TYR A 27 -8.36 -3.77 -22.98
CA TYR A 27 -7.93 -2.78 -21.99
C TYR A 27 -6.47 -2.37 -22.12
N LYS A 28 -5.72 -2.92 -23.08
CA LYS A 28 -4.25 -2.76 -23.19
C LYS A 28 -3.77 -1.30 -23.20
N SER A 29 -4.57 -0.35 -23.70
CA SER A 29 -4.28 1.09 -23.64
C SER A 29 -4.14 1.65 -22.22
N LEU A 30 -4.62 0.92 -21.23
CA LEU A 30 -4.51 1.20 -19.79
C LEU A 30 -3.41 0.36 -19.12
N ILE A 31 -2.54 -0.26 -19.90
CA ILE A 31 -1.36 -1.04 -19.49
C ILE A 31 -1.71 -2.35 -18.75
N GLY A 32 -2.40 -2.30 -17.62
CA GLY A 32 -2.61 -3.43 -16.74
C GLY A 32 -3.02 -2.97 -15.34
N GLY A 33 -2.92 -3.87 -14.36
CA GLY A 33 -3.02 -3.52 -12.94
C GLY A 33 -4.18 -2.57 -12.62
N MET A 34 -3.86 -1.43 -12.00
CA MET A 34 -4.82 -0.38 -11.65
C MET A 34 -5.68 0.11 -12.82
N GLY A 35 -5.09 0.25 -14.02
CA GLY A 35 -5.82 0.66 -15.21
C GLY A 35 -6.90 -0.31 -15.63
N PHE A 36 -6.60 -1.62 -15.62
CA PHE A 36 -7.60 -2.66 -15.90
C PHE A 36 -8.67 -2.68 -14.80
N GLY A 37 -8.25 -2.65 -13.53
CA GLY A 37 -9.16 -2.64 -12.38
C GLY A 37 -10.19 -1.52 -12.44
N TYR A 38 -9.76 -0.28 -12.63
CA TYR A 38 -10.68 0.86 -12.71
C TYR A 38 -11.60 0.82 -13.93
N LYS A 39 -11.10 0.40 -15.09
CA LYS A 39 -11.93 0.35 -16.30
C LYS A 39 -13.03 -0.70 -16.20
N ILE A 40 -12.70 -1.89 -15.73
CA ILE A 40 -13.66 -2.97 -15.48
C ILE A 40 -14.72 -2.49 -14.49
N MET A 41 -14.31 -1.90 -13.37
CA MET A 41 -15.27 -1.40 -12.36
C MET A 41 -16.16 -0.27 -12.91
N TYR A 42 -15.58 0.68 -13.66
CA TYR A 42 -16.33 1.81 -14.25
C TYR A 42 -17.42 1.35 -15.22
N GLU A 43 -17.10 0.34 -16.04
CA GLU A 43 -18.01 -0.23 -17.05
C GLU A 43 -19.07 -1.15 -16.43
N GLU A 44 -18.68 -1.95 -15.44
CA GLU A 44 -19.48 -3.09 -15.01
C GLU A 44 -20.10 -2.94 -13.60
N VAL A 45 -19.77 -1.89 -12.84
CA VAL A 45 -20.35 -1.63 -11.51
C VAL A 45 -21.10 -0.30 -11.53
N ALA A 46 -22.43 -0.40 -11.46
CA ALA A 46 -23.33 0.75 -11.55
C ALA A 46 -23.22 1.66 -10.32
N PRO A 47 -23.46 2.98 -10.47
CA PRO A 47 -23.62 3.87 -9.33
C PRO A 47 -24.72 3.38 -8.38
N GLY A 48 -24.48 3.50 -7.08
CA GLY A 48 -25.42 3.08 -6.04
C GLY A 48 -25.17 1.68 -5.47
N VAL A 49 -24.47 0.80 -6.20
CA VAL A 49 -24.01 -0.51 -5.69
C VAL A 49 -23.17 -0.31 -4.42
N LYS A 50 -23.40 -1.15 -3.41
CA LYS A 50 -22.70 -1.13 -2.13
C LYS A 50 -21.59 -2.19 -2.09
N PRO A 51 -20.61 -2.05 -1.19
CA PRO A 51 -19.45 -2.95 -1.14
C PRO A 51 -19.80 -4.43 -0.93
N PHE A 52 -20.90 -4.73 -0.23
CA PHE A 52 -21.32 -6.10 0.07
C PHE A 52 -22.40 -6.65 -0.85
N ASP A 53 -22.83 -5.87 -1.84
CA ASP A 53 -23.80 -6.31 -2.83
C ASP A 53 -23.19 -7.36 -3.76
N GLU A 54 -24.05 -8.17 -4.36
CA GLU A 54 -23.64 -9.25 -5.25
C GLU A 54 -23.00 -8.69 -6.53
N GLU A 55 -23.50 -7.56 -7.01
CA GLU A 55 -23.09 -6.83 -8.20
C GLU A 55 -21.70 -6.19 -8.08
N ASN A 56 -21.22 -5.94 -6.85
CA ASN A 56 -19.87 -5.46 -6.61
C ASN A 56 -18.86 -6.52 -7.09
N LYS A 57 -17.75 -6.07 -7.65
CA LYS A 57 -16.68 -6.95 -8.16
C LYS A 57 -15.40 -6.77 -7.35
N VAL A 58 -14.59 -7.82 -7.34
CA VAL A 58 -13.19 -7.74 -6.88
C VAL A 58 -12.29 -8.11 -8.03
N VAL A 59 -11.48 -7.17 -8.48
CA VAL A 59 -10.61 -7.33 -9.65
C VAL A 59 -9.16 -7.39 -9.20
N PHE A 60 -8.54 -8.56 -9.32
CA PHE A 60 -7.10 -8.73 -9.17
C PHE A 60 -6.47 -8.53 -10.55
N ALA A 61 -5.57 -7.56 -10.70
CA ALA A 61 -4.96 -7.25 -11.98
C ALA A 61 -3.45 -7.03 -11.85
N VAL A 62 -2.71 -7.43 -12.88
CA VAL A 62 -1.26 -7.23 -12.99
C VAL A 62 -0.88 -6.59 -14.32
N GLY A 63 0.29 -5.97 -14.34
CA GLY A 63 0.89 -5.37 -15.52
C GLY A 63 1.79 -6.31 -16.33
N PRO A 64 2.35 -5.82 -17.44
CA PRO A 64 3.22 -6.60 -18.32
C PRO A 64 4.60 -6.92 -17.73
N LEU A 65 5.06 -6.17 -16.72
CA LEU A 65 6.36 -6.41 -16.09
C LEU A 65 6.31 -7.54 -15.05
N THR A 66 5.11 -7.94 -14.59
CA THR A 66 4.96 -8.97 -13.57
C THR A 66 5.46 -10.32 -14.05
N GLY A 67 6.23 -11.01 -13.20
CA GLY A 67 6.77 -12.34 -13.51
C GLY A 67 7.87 -12.36 -14.59
N SER A 68 8.18 -11.23 -15.23
CA SER A 68 9.16 -11.15 -16.33
C SER A 68 10.62 -11.28 -15.90
N GLY A 69 10.93 -11.04 -14.62
CA GLY A 69 12.30 -10.95 -14.10
C GLY A 69 12.83 -9.51 -13.95
N ALA A 70 12.03 -8.48 -14.29
CA ALA A 70 12.34 -7.11 -13.89
C ALA A 70 12.39 -6.98 -12.36
N PRO A 71 13.27 -6.13 -11.79
CA PRO A 71 13.43 -6.07 -10.35
C PRO A 71 12.20 -5.44 -9.69
N CYS A 72 11.71 -6.07 -8.63
CA CYS A 72 10.55 -5.63 -7.86
C CYS A 72 9.20 -5.65 -8.62
N SER A 73 9.02 -6.54 -9.62
CA SER A 73 7.80 -6.67 -10.43
C SER A 73 6.87 -7.82 -9.98
N SER A 74 6.43 -7.79 -8.72
CA SER A 74 5.46 -8.79 -8.22
C SER A 74 4.48 -8.16 -7.22
N ARG A 75 3.90 -7.04 -7.63
CA ARG A 75 2.72 -6.48 -6.97
C ARG A 75 1.46 -6.95 -7.69
N VAL A 76 0.36 -7.08 -6.97
CA VAL A 76 -0.98 -7.18 -7.55
C VAL A 76 -1.79 -5.96 -7.13
N ASN A 77 -2.56 -5.41 -8.05
CA ASN A 77 -3.56 -4.38 -7.80
C ASN A 77 -4.92 -5.06 -7.61
N ILE A 78 -5.63 -4.74 -6.52
CA ILE A 78 -6.92 -5.34 -6.16
C ILE A 78 -7.95 -4.22 -6.05
N THR A 79 -8.83 -4.07 -7.04
CA THR A 79 -9.83 -2.99 -7.08
C THR A 79 -11.21 -3.48 -6.65
N SER A 80 -11.90 -2.69 -5.81
CA SER A 80 -13.30 -2.88 -5.43
C SER A 80 -13.91 -1.57 -4.90
N LEU A 81 -15.12 -1.62 -4.34
CA LEU A 81 -15.73 -0.50 -3.61
C LEU A 81 -15.28 -0.49 -2.14
N SER A 82 -15.00 0.71 -1.62
CA SER A 82 -14.54 0.91 -0.25
C SER A 82 -15.59 0.56 0.79
N THR A 83 -15.20 -0.16 1.83
CA THR A 83 -16.05 -0.53 2.97
C THR A 83 -15.98 0.45 4.13
N PHE A 84 -15.00 1.37 4.15
CA PHE A 84 -14.61 2.13 5.36
C PHE A 84 -14.54 3.64 5.14
N THR A 85 -14.52 4.11 3.88
CA THR A 85 -14.52 5.54 3.55
C THR A 85 -15.92 6.03 3.20
N ARG A 86 -16.14 7.34 3.36
CA ARG A 86 -17.39 8.00 2.98
C ARG A 86 -17.72 7.72 1.51
N GLY A 87 -18.98 7.38 1.24
CA GLY A 87 -19.51 7.24 -0.13
C GLY A 87 -19.23 5.91 -0.81
N ASN A 88 -18.52 4.97 -0.17
CA ASN A 88 -18.21 3.64 -0.71
C ASN A 88 -17.57 3.68 -2.11
N LEU A 89 -16.68 4.65 -2.31
CA LEU A 89 -16.08 4.94 -3.61
C LEU A 89 -15.13 3.81 -4.06
N VAL A 90 -14.80 3.80 -5.35
CA VAL A 90 -13.80 2.86 -5.88
C VAL A 90 -12.47 3.05 -5.15
N VAL A 91 -11.88 1.95 -4.71
CA VAL A 91 -10.54 1.92 -4.12
C VAL A 91 -9.80 0.73 -4.66
N ASP A 92 -8.49 0.75 -4.54
CA ASP A 92 -7.66 -0.41 -4.78
C ASP A 92 -6.69 -0.65 -3.62
N ALA A 93 -6.22 -1.89 -3.53
CA ALA A 93 -5.20 -2.32 -2.62
C ALA A 93 -4.04 -2.94 -3.40
N HIS A 94 -2.83 -2.76 -2.87
CA HIS A 94 -1.64 -3.43 -3.40
C HIS A 94 -1.15 -4.50 -2.45
N MET A 95 -0.91 -5.68 -2.99
CA MET A 95 -0.33 -6.79 -2.24
C MET A 95 0.96 -7.23 -2.91
N GLY A 96 2.02 -7.41 -2.11
CA GLY A 96 3.31 -7.94 -2.57
C GLY A 96 3.34 -9.47 -2.55
N GLY A 97 4.53 -10.05 -2.36
CA GLY A 97 4.72 -11.49 -2.28
C GLY A 97 4.84 -12.15 -3.64
N PHE A 98 4.20 -13.31 -3.76
CA PHE A 98 4.35 -14.23 -4.89
C PHE A 98 3.08 -14.37 -5.73
N PHE A 99 1.91 -14.00 -5.18
CA PHE A 99 0.60 -14.20 -5.81
C PHE A 99 0.52 -13.62 -7.23
N ALA A 100 1.01 -12.39 -7.42
CA ALA A 100 1.00 -11.73 -8.72
C ALA A 100 1.78 -12.49 -9.79
N ALA A 101 2.98 -12.98 -9.44
CA ALA A 101 3.81 -13.76 -10.35
C ALA A 101 3.17 -15.12 -10.66
N TRP A 102 2.62 -15.81 -9.66
CA TRP A 102 1.94 -17.10 -9.85
C TRP A 102 0.69 -16.96 -10.73
N MET A 103 -0.10 -15.91 -10.53
CA MET A 103 -1.24 -15.57 -11.39
C MET A 103 -0.81 -15.35 -12.84
N LYS A 104 0.34 -14.68 -13.04
CA LYS A 104 0.91 -14.47 -14.36
C LYS A 104 1.41 -15.77 -14.99
N PHE A 105 2.08 -16.62 -14.22
CA PHE A 105 2.57 -17.93 -14.64
C PHE A 105 1.44 -18.91 -14.95
N ALA A 106 0.28 -18.79 -14.29
CA ALA A 106 -0.93 -19.53 -14.66
C ALA A 106 -1.50 -19.08 -16.02
N GLY A 107 -1.16 -17.86 -16.46
CA GLY A 107 -1.53 -17.34 -17.78
C GLY A 107 -2.61 -16.26 -17.74
N TYR A 108 -2.75 -15.52 -16.63
CA TYR A 108 -3.76 -14.49 -16.46
C TYR A 108 -3.17 -13.10 -16.17
N ASP A 109 -3.70 -12.08 -16.83
CA ASP A 109 -3.44 -10.67 -16.53
C ASP A 109 -4.39 -10.12 -15.47
N SER A 110 -5.62 -10.67 -15.41
CA SER A 110 -6.60 -10.32 -14.38
C SER A 110 -7.47 -11.51 -13.95
N LEU A 111 -7.94 -11.46 -12.71
CA LEU A 111 -9.02 -12.28 -12.17
C LEU A 111 -10.18 -11.34 -11.77
N ILE A 112 -11.39 -11.63 -12.26
CA ILE A 112 -12.61 -10.91 -11.88
C ILE A 112 -13.47 -11.86 -11.07
N ILE A 113 -13.73 -11.48 -9.82
CA ILE A 113 -14.64 -12.19 -8.93
C ILE A 113 -15.96 -11.42 -8.84
N GLU A 114 -17.05 -12.10 -9.18
CA GLU A 114 -18.41 -11.55 -9.15
C GLU A 114 -19.40 -12.58 -8.58
N GLY A 115 -20.63 -12.13 -8.30
CA GLY A 115 -21.62 -12.99 -7.67
C GLY A 115 -21.34 -13.23 -6.18
N LYS A 116 -22.05 -14.19 -5.60
CA LYS A 116 -21.94 -14.62 -4.21
C LYS A 116 -22.28 -16.11 -4.10
N SER A 117 -21.44 -16.87 -3.41
CA SER A 117 -21.71 -18.29 -3.21
C SER A 117 -22.72 -18.50 -2.06
N ASP A 118 -23.52 -19.56 -2.17
CA ASP A 118 -24.45 -20.00 -1.12
C ASP A 118 -23.74 -20.60 0.10
N LYS A 119 -22.49 -21.03 -0.05
CA LYS A 119 -21.66 -21.60 1.03
C LYS A 119 -20.21 -21.09 0.93
N PRO A 120 -19.39 -21.24 1.98
CA PRO A 120 -17.96 -20.96 1.89
C PRO A 120 -17.28 -21.76 0.78
N VAL A 121 -16.54 -21.07 -0.09
CA VAL A 121 -15.78 -21.67 -1.19
C VAL A 121 -14.35 -21.14 -1.27
N TRP A 122 -13.47 -21.86 -1.95
CA TRP A 122 -12.17 -21.38 -2.40
C TRP A 122 -12.00 -21.64 -3.90
N ILE A 123 -11.14 -20.86 -4.54
CA ILE A 123 -10.87 -20.99 -5.98
C ILE A 123 -9.51 -21.66 -6.15
N HIS A 124 -9.45 -22.74 -6.91
CA HIS A 124 -8.21 -23.40 -7.34
C HIS A 124 -7.88 -23.00 -8.77
N ILE A 125 -6.67 -22.50 -9.01
CA ILE A 125 -6.15 -22.19 -10.34
C ILE A 125 -4.85 -22.97 -10.50
N ASP A 126 -4.87 -24.02 -11.32
CA ASP A 126 -3.69 -24.76 -11.78
C ASP A 126 -3.55 -24.57 -13.29
N ASP A 127 -2.77 -23.57 -13.68
CA ASP A 127 -2.69 -23.07 -15.05
C ASP A 127 -4.08 -22.85 -15.70
N ASP A 128 -4.51 -23.68 -16.66
CA ASP A 128 -5.83 -23.56 -17.31
C ASP A 128 -6.95 -24.30 -16.56
N GLN A 129 -6.62 -25.14 -15.58
CA GLN A 129 -7.58 -25.90 -14.78
C GLN A 129 -8.03 -25.04 -13.60
N VAL A 130 -9.30 -24.61 -13.66
CA VAL A 130 -9.86 -23.71 -12.66
C VAL A 130 -11.13 -24.32 -12.09
N SER A 131 -11.23 -24.36 -10.76
CA SER A 131 -12.42 -24.85 -10.05
C SER A 131 -12.82 -23.97 -8.87
N ILE A 132 -14.08 -24.10 -8.47
CA ILE A 132 -14.63 -23.51 -7.24
C ILE A 132 -14.91 -24.68 -6.29
N GLU A 133 -14.18 -24.74 -5.20
CA GLU A 133 -14.16 -25.85 -4.26
C GLU A 133 -14.82 -25.47 -2.92
N ASP A 134 -15.28 -26.46 -2.17
CA ASP A 134 -15.86 -26.22 -0.83
C ASP A 134 -14.80 -25.72 0.15
N ALA A 135 -15.10 -24.66 0.90
CA ALA A 135 -14.24 -24.12 1.97
C ALA A 135 -14.92 -24.14 3.34
N SER A 136 -15.99 -24.91 3.53
CA SER A 136 -16.73 -24.95 4.79
C SER A 136 -15.85 -25.42 5.95
N PHE A 137 -14.90 -26.31 5.68
CA PHE A 137 -13.91 -26.78 6.65
C PHE A 137 -12.81 -25.74 6.99
N LEU A 138 -12.72 -24.66 6.21
CA LEU A 138 -11.76 -23.55 6.40
C LEU A 138 -12.40 -22.32 7.04
N TRP A 139 -13.72 -22.17 6.93
CA TRP A 139 -14.43 -21.04 7.50
C TRP A 139 -14.27 -21.01 9.02
N GLY A 140 -13.85 -19.86 9.56
CA GLY A 140 -13.51 -19.65 10.97
C GLY A 140 -12.02 -19.85 11.29
N LYS A 141 -11.22 -20.43 10.37
CA LYS A 141 -9.78 -20.61 10.58
C LYS A 141 -9.00 -19.36 10.22
N GLY A 142 -7.90 -19.13 10.93
CA GLY A 142 -6.96 -18.06 10.63
C GLY A 142 -6.25 -18.23 9.29
N VAL A 143 -5.59 -17.17 8.81
CA VAL A 143 -4.94 -17.17 7.50
C VAL A 143 -3.81 -18.19 7.40
N ARG A 144 -3.03 -18.41 8.48
CA ARG A 144 -1.88 -19.32 8.44
C ARG A 144 -2.32 -20.76 8.32
N GLN A 145 -3.28 -21.16 9.16
CA GLN A 145 -3.86 -22.50 9.10
C GLN A 145 -4.54 -22.74 7.75
N THR A 146 -5.26 -21.74 7.23
CA THR A 146 -5.89 -21.84 5.90
C THR A 146 -4.86 -22.08 4.80
N THR A 147 -3.76 -21.30 4.78
CA THR A 147 -2.68 -21.52 3.81
C THR A 147 -2.09 -22.92 3.95
N GLU A 148 -1.77 -23.36 5.17
CA GLU A 148 -1.14 -24.66 5.40
C GLU A 148 -2.01 -25.83 4.92
N GLU A 149 -3.31 -25.80 5.23
CA GLU A 149 -4.24 -26.85 4.81
C GLU A 149 -4.48 -26.86 3.30
N LEU A 150 -4.52 -25.70 2.65
CA LEU A 150 -4.68 -25.61 1.19
C LEU A 150 -3.40 -26.05 0.46
N CYS A 151 -2.22 -25.62 0.91
CA CYS A 151 -0.95 -26.10 0.35
C CYS A 151 -0.76 -27.61 0.55
N ALA A 152 -1.27 -28.20 1.64
CA ALA A 152 -1.22 -29.64 1.86
C ALA A 152 -2.17 -30.42 0.93
N GLN A 153 -3.28 -29.80 0.49
CA GLN A 153 -4.24 -30.40 -0.43
C GLN A 153 -3.85 -30.21 -1.90
N THR A 154 -3.13 -29.14 -2.21
CA THR A 154 -2.70 -28.83 -3.58
C THR A 154 -1.20 -29.08 -3.75
N SER A 155 -0.36 -28.11 -3.39
CA SER A 155 1.09 -28.17 -3.52
C SER A 155 1.79 -27.24 -2.53
N PRO A 156 2.98 -27.62 -2.02
CA PRO A 156 3.82 -26.71 -1.24
C PRO A 156 4.33 -25.51 -2.06
N GLU A 157 4.25 -25.56 -3.40
CA GLU A 157 4.61 -24.46 -4.28
C GLU A 157 3.43 -23.53 -4.61
N ALA A 158 2.21 -23.87 -4.19
CA ALA A 158 1.04 -23.04 -4.44
C ALA A 158 1.11 -21.71 -3.67
N CYS A 159 0.63 -20.63 -4.29
CA CYS A 159 0.44 -19.36 -3.61
C CYS A 159 -1.02 -19.18 -3.20
N VAL A 160 -1.27 -19.18 -1.89
CA VAL A 160 -2.59 -18.95 -1.31
C VAL A 160 -2.75 -17.48 -0.97
N ALA A 161 -3.84 -16.85 -1.42
CA ALA A 161 -4.33 -15.56 -0.92
C ALA A 161 -5.67 -15.79 -0.20
N THR A 162 -5.76 -15.46 1.08
CA THR A 162 -6.92 -15.82 1.91
C THR A 162 -7.34 -14.70 2.86
N ILE A 163 -8.62 -14.72 3.26
CA ILE A 163 -9.16 -13.89 4.33
C ILE A 163 -9.10 -14.62 5.68
N GLY A 164 -8.95 -13.87 6.77
CA GLY A 164 -9.14 -14.39 8.12
C GLY A 164 -10.57 -14.18 8.63
N PRO A 165 -10.85 -14.56 9.89
CA PRO A 165 -12.13 -14.33 10.56
C PRO A 165 -12.68 -12.91 10.45
N ALA A 166 -11.84 -11.87 10.41
CA ALA A 166 -12.30 -10.50 10.23
C ALA A 166 -13.02 -10.29 8.89
N GLY A 167 -12.49 -10.88 7.80
CA GLY A 167 -13.14 -10.83 6.49
C GLY A 167 -14.46 -11.61 6.49
N GLU A 168 -14.46 -12.81 7.08
CA GLU A 168 -15.64 -13.66 7.21
C GLU A 168 -16.79 -12.98 7.98
N ASN A 169 -16.46 -12.19 9.00
CA ASN A 169 -17.40 -11.42 9.82
C ASN A 169 -17.65 -9.99 9.30
N LEU A 170 -17.29 -9.71 8.04
CA LEU A 170 -17.56 -8.45 7.35
C LEU A 170 -17.03 -7.22 8.11
N VAL A 171 -15.83 -7.32 8.69
CA VAL A 171 -15.14 -6.17 9.32
C VAL A 171 -14.61 -5.24 8.22
N PRO A 172 -15.08 -3.97 8.08
CA PRO A 172 -14.62 -3.06 7.05
C PRO A 172 -13.11 -2.93 6.97
N LEU A 173 -12.42 -2.86 8.12
CA LEU A 173 -10.97 -2.88 8.19
C LEU A 173 -10.41 -4.30 8.23
N SER A 174 -10.71 -5.10 7.20
CA SER A 174 -10.10 -6.42 6.97
C SER A 174 -9.36 -6.48 5.64
N GLY A 175 -8.41 -7.41 5.54
CA GLY A 175 -7.55 -7.55 4.37
C GLY A 175 -7.46 -8.99 3.87
N ILE A 176 -6.72 -9.15 2.77
CA ILE A 176 -6.29 -10.44 2.23
C ILE A 176 -4.82 -10.61 2.56
N ILE A 177 -4.42 -11.82 2.96
CA ILE A 177 -3.02 -12.15 3.18
C ILE A 177 -2.61 -13.26 2.23
N ASN A 178 -1.49 -13.07 1.53
CA ASN A 178 -0.91 -14.12 0.72
C ASN A 178 0.34 -14.76 1.34
N SER A 179 0.44 -16.07 1.12
CA SER A 179 1.40 -17.00 1.72
C SER A 179 1.31 -16.97 3.24
N ARG A 180 1.89 -15.96 3.91
CA ARG A 180 1.80 -15.79 5.37
C ARG A 180 1.88 -14.33 5.85
N ASN A 181 2.43 -13.42 5.03
CA ASN A 181 3.10 -12.21 5.53
C ASN A 181 2.87 -10.96 4.64
N HIS A 182 2.10 -11.08 3.55
CA HIS A 182 1.89 -10.00 2.59
C HIS A 182 0.41 -9.63 2.54
N SER A 183 0.09 -8.45 3.05
CA SER A 183 -1.28 -7.97 3.20
C SER A 183 -1.72 -7.06 2.05
N GLY A 184 -2.93 -7.26 1.53
CA GLY A 184 -3.71 -6.29 0.76
C GLY A 184 -4.84 -5.72 1.62
N GLY A 185 -4.84 -4.40 1.85
CA GLY A 185 -5.82 -3.68 2.69
C GLY A 185 -7.06 -3.18 1.94
N ALA A 186 -7.56 -1.99 2.28
CA ALA A 186 -8.73 -1.33 1.67
C ALA A 186 -10.09 -2.02 1.87
N GLY A 187 -10.20 -2.93 2.84
CA GLY A 187 -11.47 -3.60 3.16
C GLY A 187 -11.88 -4.70 2.19
N VAL A 188 -11.00 -5.08 1.27
CA VAL A 188 -11.24 -6.17 0.30
C VAL A 188 -11.48 -7.52 1.00
N GLY A 189 -10.99 -7.72 2.22
CA GLY A 189 -11.26 -8.93 3.00
C GLY A 189 -12.75 -9.12 3.30
N ALA A 190 -13.45 -8.05 3.69
CA ALA A 190 -14.88 -8.09 3.97
C ALA A 190 -15.72 -8.24 2.69
N VAL A 191 -15.25 -7.70 1.56
CA VAL A 191 -15.90 -7.92 0.26
C VAL A 191 -15.79 -9.38 -0.17
N LEU A 192 -14.64 -10.03 0.03
CA LEU A 192 -14.53 -11.48 -0.23
C LEU A 192 -15.38 -12.31 0.74
N GLY A 193 -15.41 -11.93 2.02
CA GLY A 193 -16.26 -12.57 3.01
C GLY A 193 -17.75 -12.45 2.70
N SER A 194 -18.21 -11.29 2.20
CA SER A 194 -19.60 -11.09 1.79
C SER A 194 -20.01 -12.01 0.64
N LYS A 195 -19.05 -12.41 -0.19
CA LYS A 195 -19.21 -13.35 -1.31
C LYS A 195 -18.98 -14.82 -0.91
N LYS A 196 -18.65 -15.07 0.37
CA LYS A 196 -18.25 -16.38 0.94
C LYS A 196 -17.02 -17.00 0.27
N LEU A 197 -16.14 -16.17 -0.28
CA LEU A 197 -14.87 -16.62 -0.87
C LEU A 197 -13.76 -16.59 0.19
N LYS A 198 -13.35 -17.77 0.66
CA LYS A 198 -12.32 -17.93 1.70
C LYS A 198 -10.90 -17.70 1.17
N ALA A 199 -10.60 -18.23 -0.02
CA ALA A 199 -9.25 -18.18 -0.57
C ALA A 199 -9.21 -18.29 -2.10
N ILE A 200 -8.12 -17.83 -2.67
CA ILE A 200 -7.70 -18.08 -4.06
C ILE A 200 -6.33 -18.74 -3.99
N VAL A 201 -6.22 -19.94 -4.53
CA VAL A 201 -4.98 -20.74 -4.58
C VAL A 201 -4.54 -20.77 -6.03
N VAL A 202 -3.28 -20.40 -6.26
CA VAL A 202 -2.72 -20.36 -7.61
C VAL A 202 -1.46 -21.21 -7.68
N GLU A 203 -1.40 -22.06 -8.69
CA GLU A 203 -0.27 -22.83 -9.16
C GLU A 203 -0.04 -22.46 -10.62
N GLY A 204 1.01 -21.69 -10.87
CA GLY A 204 1.37 -21.26 -12.20
C GLY A 204 2.72 -21.86 -12.58
N SER A 205 2.76 -22.63 -13.66
CA SER A 205 3.98 -23.36 -14.06
C SER A 205 4.68 -22.78 -15.28
N ARG A 206 4.06 -21.79 -15.95
CA ARG A 206 4.55 -21.23 -17.22
C ARG A 206 5.51 -20.07 -16.99
N GLY A 207 6.27 -19.73 -18.04
CA GLY A 207 7.07 -18.52 -18.08
C GLY A 207 6.31 -17.34 -18.71
N VAL A 208 6.76 -16.12 -18.42
CA VAL A 208 6.32 -14.91 -19.13
C VAL A 208 7.15 -14.72 -20.39
N ASN A 209 6.49 -14.54 -21.54
CA ASN A 209 7.18 -14.22 -22.79
C ASN A 209 7.80 -12.83 -22.72
N VAL A 210 9.10 -12.75 -22.98
CA VAL A 210 9.89 -11.50 -23.03
C VAL A 210 10.42 -11.33 -24.45
N ALA A 211 10.16 -10.17 -25.05
CA ALA A 211 10.51 -9.87 -26.43
C ALA A 211 12.04 -9.83 -26.66
N ASP A 212 12.77 -9.12 -25.80
CA ASP A 212 14.23 -9.02 -25.84
C ASP A 212 14.83 -9.41 -24.49
N ARG A 213 15.16 -10.71 -24.37
CA ARG A 213 15.76 -11.27 -23.15
C ARG A 213 17.17 -10.75 -22.87
N LYS A 214 17.90 -10.37 -23.93
CA LYS A 214 19.27 -9.83 -23.79
C LYS A 214 19.19 -8.42 -23.20
N ALA A 215 18.35 -7.55 -23.77
CA ALA A 215 18.11 -6.22 -23.25
C ALA A 215 17.59 -6.27 -21.80
N LEU A 216 16.65 -7.18 -21.48
CA LEU A 216 16.18 -7.37 -20.11
C LEU A 216 17.33 -7.68 -19.14
N LYS A 217 18.23 -8.61 -19.50
CA LYS A 217 19.39 -8.98 -18.68
C LYS A 217 20.35 -7.80 -18.50
N GLU A 218 20.64 -7.06 -19.57
CA GLU A 218 21.52 -5.88 -19.52
C GLU A 218 20.92 -4.76 -18.65
N LEU A 219 19.61 -4.54 -18.73
CA LEU A 219 18.89 -3.58 -17.87
C LEU A 219 18.88 -4.01 -16.41
N ASN A 220 18.72 -5.31 -16.13
CA ASN A 220 18.84 -5.85 -14.78
C ASN A 220 20.24 -5.60 -14.21
N ASP A 221 21.29 -5.91 -14.97
CA ASP A 221 22.67 -5.70 -14.55
C ASP A 221 22.96 -4.20 -14.31
N TYR A 222 22.49 -3.34 -15.22
CA TYR A 222 22.62 -1.89 -15.08
C TYR A 222 21.90 -1.37 -13.83
N MET A 223 20.64 -1.73 -13.61
CA MET A 223 19.88 -1.30 -12.44
C MET A 223 20.56 -1.77 -11.13
N MET A 224 20.94 -3.05 -11.08
CA MET A 224 21.53 -3.68 -9.91
C MET A 224 22.91 -3.11 -9.55
N THR A 225 23.69 -2.72 -10.57
CA THR A 225 25.03 -2.20 -10.35
C THR A 225 25.08 -0.68 -10.19
N GLN A 226 24.19 0.08 -10.85
CA GLN A 226 24.30 1.53 -10.97
C GLN A 226 23.22 2.33 -10.23
N LEU A 227 22.04 1.76 -9.99
CA LEU A 227 20.89 2.54 -9.54
C LEU A 227 20.35 2.09 -8.19
N ILE A 228 20.31 0.79 -7.95
CA ILE A 228 19.58 0.26 -6.82
C ILE A 228 20.26 0.62 -5.49
N GLY A 229 19.49 1.28 -4.61
CA GLY A 229 19.88 1.54 -3.23
C GLY A 229 19.43 0.41 -2.29
N SER A 230 18.87 0.83 -1.16
CA SER A 230 18.20 -0.02 -0.17
C SER A 230 16.67 0.24 -0.20
N ASN A 231 15.92 -0.22 0.80
CA ASN A 231 14.46 0.01 0.86
C ASN A 231 14.08 1.50 0.81
N ASN A 232 12.95 1.86 0.19
CA ASN A 232 12.56 3.25 -0.13
C ASN A 232 13.63 4.01 -0.94
N ASN A 233 14.39 3.26 -1.74
CA ASN A 233 15.51 3.73 -2.55
C ASN A 233 16.50 4.65 -1.79
N HIS A 234 16.77 4.37 -0.51
CA HIS A 234 17.83 5.10 0.20
C HIS A 234 19.18 4.71 -0.39
N VAL A 235 19.99 5.70 -0.76
CA VAL A 235 21.23 5.51 -1.52
C VAL A 235 22.50 5.78 -0.73
N VAL A 236 22.37 6.14 0.55
CA VAL A 236 23.49 6.34 1.49
C VAL A 236 23.34 5.40 2.69
N PRO A 237 24.43 4.95 3.33
CA PRO A 237 24.37 4.14 4.54
C PRO A 237 23.81 4.91 5.74
N SER A 238 23.26 4.19 6.72
CA SER A 238 22.77 4.78 7.98
C SER A 238 23.88 5.21 8.93
N THR A 239 25.08 4.71 8.71
CA THR A 239 26.29 4.99 9.49
C THR A 239 27.44 5.33 8.53
N PRO A 240 28.46 6.11 8.94
CA PRO A 240 29.63 6.35 8.10
C PRO A 240 30.30 5.03 7.68
N GLN A 241 30.58 4.86 6.39
CA GLN A 241 31.25 3.67 5.83
C GLN A 241 32.41 4.08 4.93
N SER A 242 33.39 3.21 4.76
CA SER A 242 34.65 3.52 4.07
C SER A 242 34.48 3.90 2.59
N TRP A 243 33.40 3.42 1.97
CA TRP A 243 33.09 3.64 0.55
C TRP A 243 32.16 4.83 0.30
N ALA A 244 31.48 5.36 1.33
CA ALA A 244 30.40 6.33 1.19
C ALA A 244 30.86 7.76 1.50
N GLU A 245 30.53 8.71 0.62
CA GLU A 245 30.79 10.15 0.87
C GLU A 245 29.82 10.75 1.89
N TYR A 246 28.58 10.23 1.94
CA TYR A 246 27.51 10.69 2.81
C TYR A 246 26.95 9.53 3.62
N SER A 247 26.36 9.85 4.78
CA SER A 247 25.57 8.91 5.58
C SER A 247 24.44 9.68 6.25
N HIS A 248 23.33 9.00 6.55
CA HIS A 248 22.18 9.62 7.19
C HIS A 248 21.53 8.65 8.19
N PRO A 249 21.41 8.97 9.50
CA PRO A 249 20.89 8.03 10.51
C PRO A 249 19.51 7.45 10.21
N GLY A 250 18.65 8.23 9.54
CA GLY A 250 17.33 7.78 9.10
C GLY A 250 17.34 6.83 7.89
N SER A 251 18.51 6.49 7.34
CA SER A 251 18.61 5.63 6.16
C SER A 251 18.25 4.18 6.44
N ARG A 252 17.52 3.57 5.49
CA ARG A 252 17.19 2.13 5.51
C ARG A 252 18.30 1.23 4.95
N TRP A 253 19.45 1.81 4.61
CA TRP A 253 20.67 1.07 4.33
C TRP A 253 21.42 0.82 5.64
N THR A 254 20.94 -0.13 6.42
CA THR A 254 21.39 -0.37 7.80
C THR A 254 22.58 -1.31 7.93
N ALA A 255 22.91 -2.06 6.87
CA ALA A 255 24.06 -2.97 6.85
C ALA A 255 25.34 -2.26 7.31
N ARG A 256 26.06 -2.85 8.25
CA ARG A 256 27.32 -2.32 8.79
C ARG A 256 28.10 -3.44 9.48
N LYS A 257 29.40 -3.22 9.69
CA LYS A 257 30.20 -4.07 10.57
C LYS A 257 29.60 -4.10 11.98
N GLY A 258 29.63 -5.26 12.61
CA GLY A 258 29.10 -5.51 13.94
C GLY A 258 27.58 -5.65 14.04
N LEU A 259 26.85 -5.64 12.91
CA LEU A 259 25.41 -5.93 12.88
C LEU A 259 25.19 -7.31 12.27
N TYR A 260 24.47 -8.18 12.99
CA TYR A 260 24.29 -9.58 12.60
C TYR A 260 22.82 -9.95 12.37
N TRP A 261 22.58 -10.91 11.48
CA TRP A 261 21.41 -11.77 11.58
C TRP A 261 21.70 -12.79 12.69
N GLY A 262 21.38 -12.41 13.93
CA GLY A 262 21.79 -13.16 15.13
C GLY A 262 21.19 -14.56 15.24
N ALA A 263 20.00 -14.78 14.66
CA ALA A 263 19.30 -16.06 14.65
C ALA A 263 19.40 -16.80 13.31
N ALA A 264 20.37 -16.44 12.46
CA ALA A 264 20.54 -17.09 11.16
C ALA A 264 20.81 -18.60 11.29
N GLU A 265 20.27 -19.36 10.33
CA GLU A 265 20.50 -20.80 10.23
C GLU A 265 21.98 -21.08 9.96
N GLY A 266 22.62 -21.92 10.79
CA GLY A 266 24.06 -22.20 10.70
C GLY A 266 24.96 -21.26 11.51
N GLY A 267 24.39 -20.30 12.25
CA GLY A 267 25.08 -19.37 13.12
C GLY A 267 24.96 -17.91 12.66
N PRO A 268 25.31 -16.92 13.51
CA PRO A 268 25.16 -15.51 13.20
C PRO A 268 25.89 -15.10 11.91
N ILE A 269 25.20 -14.34 11.04
CA ILE A 269 25.76 -13.82 9.78
C ILE A 269 25.92 -12.30 9.90
N GLU A 270 27.15 -11.80 9.75
CA GLU A 270 27.41 -10.36 9.74
C GLU A 270 26.90 -9.71 8.45
N THR A 271 26.21 -8.57 8.56
CA THR A 271 25.70 -7.82 7.39
C THR A 271 26.79 -7.04 6.65
N GLY A 272 27.81 -6.56 7.36
CA GLY A 272 29.01 -5.96 6.78
C GLY A 272 28.80 -4.59 6.10
N GLU A 273 29.89 -4.04 5.56
CA GLU A 273 29.84 -2.88 4.66
C GLU A 273 29.57 -3.36 3.24
N ILE A 274 28.41 -2.99 2.70
CA ILE A 274 27.98 -3.40 1.36
C ILE A 274 28.04 -2.18 0.46
N PRO A 275 29.07 -1.97 -0.38
CA PRO A 275 29.08 -0.89 -1.35
C PRO A 275 28.06 -1.12 -2.49
N PRO A 276 27.61 -0.05 -3.18
CA PRO A 276 26.83 -0.20 -4.40
C PRO A 276 27.64 -0.91 -5.49
N GLY A 277 26.97 -1.66 -6.37
CA GLY A 277 27.62 -2.41 -7.44
C GLY A 277 27.75 -3.91 -7.21
N ASP A 278 27.79 -4.37 -5.96
CA ASP A 278 27.81 -5.81 -5.67
C ASP A 278 26.39 -6.38 -5.71
N ILE A 279 26.14 -7.22 -6.73
CA ILE A 279 24.84 -7.83 -6.98
C ILE A 279 24.51 -8.98 -6.03
N ASN A 280 25.52 -9.63 -5.43
CA ASN A 280 25.33 -10.81 -4.59
C ASN A 280 24.90 -10.46 -3.16
N THR A 281 25.18 -9.22 -2.74
CA THR A 281 24.99 -8.77 -1.36
C THR A 281 23.94 -7.67 -1.21
N VAL A 282 23.22 -7.30 -2.28
CA VAL A 282 22.16 -6.26 -2.24
C VAL A 282 21.12 -6.50 -1.15
N GLY A 283 20.73 -7.77 -0.95
CA GLY A 283 19.73 -8.14 0.07
C GLY A 283 20.19 -7.92 1.52
N PHE A 284 21.48 -7.71 1.77
CA PHE A 284 22.00 -7.40 3.11
C PHE A 284 21.84 -5.93 3.46
N ARG A 285 21.76 -5.04 2.47
CA ARG A 285 21.75 -3.57 2.67
C ARG A 285 20.65 -3.11 3.63
N THR A 286 19.49 -3.78 3.61
CA THR A 286 18.37 -3.48 4.49
C THR A 286 18.17 -4.57 5.52
N MET A 287 18.28 -4.21 6.79
CA MET A 287 17.79 -4.98 7.94
C MET A 287 16.65 -4.22 8.62
N LYS A 288 15.42 -4.49 8.17
CA LYS A 288 14.21 -3.76 8.61
C LYS A 288 13.86 -4.07 10.07
N SER A 289 14.19 -5.26 10.57
CA SER A 289 13.94 -5.65 11.95
C SER A 289 14.54 -4.66 12.95
N THR A 290 15.83 -4.36 12.84
CA THR A 290 16.47 -3.39 13.75
C THR A 290 16.03 -1.96 13.53
N PHE A 291 15.67 -1.61 12.28
CA PHE A 291 15.16 -0.28 11.96
C PHE A 291 13.79 -0.02 12.58
N ASP A 292 12.89 -1.00 12.51
CA ASP A 292 11.51 -0.88 12.99
C ASP A 292 11.36 -1.19 14.48
N LEU A 293 12.08 -2.21 14.98
CA LEU A 293 11.84 -2.82 16.30
C LEU A 293 12.92 -2.48 17.33
N GLY A 294 13.99 -1.79 16.92
CA GLY A 294 15.12 -1.44 17.78
C GLY A 294 16.27 -2.46 17.76
N PRO A 295 17.38 -2.12 18.42
CA PRO A 295 18.62 -2.92 18.38
C PRO A 295 18.44 -4.35 18.90
N GLU A 296 17.53 -4.58 19.84
CA GLU A 296 17.22 -5.91 20.41
C GLU A 296 16.74 -6.89 19.33
N ALA A 297 16.18 -6.42 18.22
CA ALA A 297 15.72 -7.29 17.13
C ALA A 297 16.85 -8.02 16.40
N GLU A 298 18.09 -7.60 16.60
CA GLU A 298 19.29 -8.23 16.03
C GLU A 298 19.40 -9.70 16.44
N GLU A 299 19.23 -10.00 17.73
CA GLU A 299 19.38 -11.37 18.26
C GLU A 299 18.32 -12.33 17.72
N TYR A 300 17.18 -11.81 17.26
CA TYR A 300 16.04 -12.59 16.78
C TYR A 300 15.92 -12.67 15.26
N THR A 301 16.73 -11.92 14.52
CA THR A 301 16.64 -11.87 13.07
C THR A 301 17.29 -13.09 12.44
N VAL A 302 16.49 -13.89 11.73
CA VAL A 302 16.94 -15.08 11.00
C VAL A 302 17.53 -14.68 9.66
N LYS A 303 16.76 -13.91 8.88
CA LYS A 303 17.17 -13.37 7.58
C LYS A 303 16.21 -12.30 7.09
N MET A 304 16.60 -11.63 6.02
CA MET A 304 15.75 -10.72 5.27
C MET A 304 15.18 -11.43 4.04
N GLY A 305 13.85 -11.43 3.89
CA GLY A 305 13.09 -11.99 2.79
C GLY A 305 12.45 -10.90 1.92
N GLY A 306 11.82 -11.27 0.81
CA GLY A 306 11.13 -10.30 -0.04
C GLY A 306 10.24 -10.96 -1.08
N CYS A 307 9.52 -10.12 -1.82
CA CYS A 307 8.65 -10.55 -2.91
C CYS A 307 9.43 -11.26 -4.03
N HIS A 308 8.71 -11.92 -4.93
CA HIS A 308 9.27 -12.45 -6.16
C HIS A 308 10.04 -11.36 -6.95
N SER A 309 11.19 -11.73 -7.54
CA SER A 309 12.12 -10.86 -8.26
C SER A 309 12.61 -9.60 -7.51
N CYS A 310 12.49 -9.54 -6.18
CA CYS A 310 12.91 -8.37 -5.41
C CYS A 310 14.30 -8.55 -4.78
N PRO A 311 15.32 -7.77 -5.20
CA PRO A 311 16.65 -7.82 -4.60
C PRO A 311 16.76 -7.09 -3.26
N ILE A 312 15.83 -6.18 -2.93
CA ILE A 312 15.86 -5.36 -1.71
C ILE A 312 15.64 -6.19 -0.44
N ARG A 313 14.84 -7.26 -0.54
CA ARG A 313 14.52 -8.16 0.59
C ARG A 313 14.08 -7.41 1.85
N CYS A 314 13.06 -6.55 1.76
CA CYS A 314 12.64 -5.68 2.87
C CYS A 314 11.83 -6.36 4.01
N MET A 315 11.50 -7.65 3.94
CA MET A 315 10.69 -8.33 4.95
C MET A 315 11.58 -9.04 5.96
N ALA A 316 11.53 -8.65 7.24
CA ALA A 316 12.27 -9.38 8.27
C ALA A 316 11.64 -10.75 8.53
N GLN A 317 12.45 -11.80 8.66
CA GLN A 317 12.04 -13.07 9.22
C GLN A 317 12.66 -13.20 10.61
N LEU A 318 11.80 -13.26 11.62
CA LEU A 318 12.19 -13.31 13.03
C LEU A 318 11.91 -14.70 13.61
N ASN A 319 12.70 -15.09 14.59
CA ASN A 319 12.43 -16.21 15.48
C ASN A 319 12.58 -15.71 16.92
N VAL A 320 11.46 -15.50 17.61
CA VAL A 320 11.37 -15.00 18.99
C VAL A 320 10.70 -16.09 19.84
N PRO A 321 11.49 -16.98 20.47
CA PRO A 321 10.97 -18.12 21.24
C PRO A 321 9.94 -17.73 22.31
N GLN A 322 10.10 -16.55 22.91
CA GLN A 322 9.25 -16.01 23.97
C GLN A 322 7.79 -15.84 23.53
N ALA A 323 7.53 -15.63 22.24
CA ALA A 323 6.17 -15.47 21.71
C ALA A 323 5.29 -16.72 21.96
N LYS A 324 5.90 -17.92 22.10
CA LYS A 324 5.19 -19.15 22.47
C LYS A 324 4.44 -19.04 23.80
N LYS A 325 4.94 -18.23 24.76
CA LYS A 325 4.28 -18.03 26.05
C LYS A 325 2.87 -17.43 25.91
N PHE A 326 2.62 -16.75 24.80
CA PHE A 326 1.34 -16.10 24.46
C PHE A 326 0.48 -16.94 23.50
N GLY A 327 0.88 -18.18 23.21
CA GLY A 327 0.12 -19.11 22.38
C GLY A 327 0.15 -18.81 20.87
N VAL A 328 1.18 -18.09 20.40
CA VAL A 328 1.38 -17.76 18.98
C VAL A 328 2.67 -18.40 18.44
N PRO A 329 2.85 -18.50 17.11
CA PRO A 329 4.11 -18.95 16.52
C PRO A 329 5.32 -18.11 16.98
N GLN A 330 6.45 -18.79 17.22
CA GLN A 330 7.73 -18.11 17.52
C GLN A 330 8.31 -17.38 16.29
N THR A 331 7.84 -17.72 15.09
CA THR A 331 8.31 -17.12 13.84
C THR A 331 7.29 -16.15 13.29
N GLY A 332 7.76 -15.08 12.68
CA GLY A 332 6.90 -14.15 11.97
C GLY A 332 7.71 -13.13 11.20
N GLY A 333 7.01 -12.38 10.34
CA GLY A 333 7.63 -11.35 9.53
C GLY A 333 6.59 -10.63 8.69
N ASN A 334 6.68 -9.31 8.61
CA ASN A 334 5.83 -8.51 7.74
C ASN A 334 6.57 -7.20 7.41
N THR A 335 6.11 -6.51 6.38
CA THR A 335 6.68 -5.21 5.95
C THR A 335 5.73 -4.05 6.28
N CYS A 336 4.46 -4.32 6.60
CA CYS A 336 3.46 -3.30 6.95
C CYS A 336 3.46 -2.95 8.45
N VAL A 337 2.54 -2.08 8.86
CA VAL A 337 2.32 -1.63 10.25
C VAL A 337 2.04 -2.80 11.20
N ALA A 338 1.50 -3.92 10.70
CA ALA A 338 1.36 -5.17 11.45
C ALA A 338 2.67 -5.57 12.16
N ASN A 339 3.83 -5.21 11.61
CA ASN A 339 5.15 -5.48 12.18
C ASN A 339 5.44 -4.70 13.47
N PHE A 340 4.77 -3.58 13.74
CA PHE A 340 5.05 -2.72 14.90
C PHE A 340 3.78 -2.23 15.63
N VAL A 341 2.74 -3.06 15.63
CA VAL A 341 1.44 -2.84 16.31
C VAL A 341 1.56 -2.48 17.80
N HIS A 342 2.52 -3.07 18.50
CA HIS A 342 2.64 -2.99 19.95
C HIS A 342 3.14 -1.62 20.44
N THR A 343 3.88 -0.88 19.61
CA THR A 343 4.37 0.45 19.99
C THR A 343 3.30 1.53 19.91
N THR A 344 2.13 1.23 19.33
CA THR A 344 1.09 2.23 19.04
C THR A 344 -0.13 2.15 19.95
N ILE A 345 -0.35 1.03 20.66
CA ILE A 345 -1.56 0.82 21.48
C ILE A 345 -1.35 0.99 23.00
N PHE A 346 -0.14 0.75 23.51
CA PHE A 346 0.11 0.78 24.94
C PHE A 346 0.56 2.18 25.37
N PRO A 347 -0.22 2.89 26.22
CA PRO A 347 0.09 4.26 26.60
C PRO A 347 1.43 4.39 27.34
N ASN A 348 1.81 3.36 28.10
CA ASN A 348 3.05 3.30 28.90
C ASN A 348 4.17 2.51 28.20
N GLY A 349 3.96 2.09 26.95
CA GLY A 349 4.87 1.22 26.21
C GLY A 349 4.76 -0.27 26.59
N PRO A 350 5.49 -1.15 25.89
CA PRO A 350 5.53 -2.57 26.20
C PRO A 350 6.12 -2.88 27.57
N LYS A 351 5.57 -3.90 28.22
CA LYS A 351 6.24 -4.60 29.30
C LYS A 351 7.34 -5.50 28.74
N ASP A 352 8.53 -5.42 29.33
CA ASP A 352 9.58 -6.40 29.09
C ASP A 352 9.13 -7.79 29.54
N VAL A 353 9.56 -8.82 28.81
CA VAL A 353 9.13 -10.22 29.01
C VAL A 353 10.20 -11.03 29.71
N GLU A 354 11.44 -11.01 29.23
CA GLU A 354 12.57 -11.72 29.86
C GLU A 354 13.75 -10.80 30.16
N LYS A 355 14.04 -9.86 29.25
CA LYS A 355 15.18 -8.96 29.34
C LYS A 355 14.73 -7.52 29.13
N LYS A 356 15.50 -6.57 29.66
CA LYS A 356 15.25 -5.15 29.42
C LYS A 356 15.27 -4.84 27.92
N GLY A 357 14.21 -4.23 27.39
CA GLY A 357 14.08 -3.83 25.98
C GLY A 357 13.44 -4.87 25.05
N ASP A 358 13.27 -6.13 25.50
CA ASP A 358 12.73 -7.19 24.64
C ASP A 358 11.22 -7.10 24.43
N GLY A 359 10.50 -6.32 25.26
CA GLY A 359 9.06 -6.16 25.18
C GLY A 359 8.60 -5.62 23.82
N ASN A 360 9.41 -4.76 23.19
CA ASN A 360 9.17 -4.28 21.83
C ASN A 360 9.18 -5.43 20.82
N VAL A 361 10.19 -6.28 20.82
CA VAL A 361 10.32 -7.36 19.82
C VAL A 361 9.28 -8.44 20.06
N VAL A 362 9.15 -8.91 21.30
CA VAL A 362 8.22 -9.98 21.68
C VAL A 362 6.78 -9.54 21.47
N GLY A 363 6.42 -8.38 22.00
CA GLY A 363 5.07 -7.84 21.89
C GLY A 363 4.65 -7.58 20.45
N ASN A 364 5.52 -6.99 19.63
CA ASN A 364 5.23 -6.79 18.21
C ASN A 364 5.07 -8.10 17.45
N LEU A 365 5.86 -9.13 17.77
CA LEU A 365 5.68 -10.43 17.13
C LEU A 365 4.37 -11.11 17.53
N VAL A 366 3.95 -10.97 18.80
CA VAL A 366 2.65 -11.46 19.28
C VAL A 366 1.52 -10.75 18.54
N GLY A 367 1.56 -9.42 18.50
CA GLY A 367 0.57 -8.62 17.80
C GLY A 367 0.52 -8.92 16.31
N LEU A 368 1.67 -9.01 15.65
CA LEU A 368 1.78 -9.38 14.24
C LEU A 368 1.10 -10.72 13.95
N ASN A 369 1.41 -11.75 14.74
CA ASN A 369 0.86 -13.08 14.50
C ASN A 369 -0.67 -13.05 14.62
N ILE A 370 -1.21 -12.46 15.68
CA ILE A 370 -2.66 -12.42 15.89
C ILE A 370 -3.34 -11.55 14.83
N PHE A 371 -2.79 -10.38 14.54
CA PHE A 371 -3.36 -9.42 13.59
C PHE A 371 -3.47 -10.01 12.18
N ASP A 372 -2.38 -10.59 11.69
CA ASP A 372 -2.36 -11.25 10.39
C ASP A 372 -3.26 -12.50 10.40
N ASP A 373 -3.24 -13.32 11.45
CA ASP A 373 -4.05 -14.55 11.46
C ASP A 373 -5.56 -14.26 11.43
N MET A 374 -5.96 -13.18 12.09
CA MET A 374 -7.34 -12.70 12.08
C MET A 374 -7.74 -12.03 10.76
N GLY A 375 -6.79 -11.67 9.89
CA GLY A 375 -7.05 -10.98 8.63
C GLY A 375 -7.47 -9.52 8.81
N LEU A 376 -7.04 -8.86 9.88
CA LEU A 376 -7.33 -7.46 10.15
C LEU A 376 -6.45 -6.53 9.31
N TRP A 377 -6.93 -5.31 9.10
CA TRP A 377 -6.18 -4.23 8.46
C TRP A 377 -6.26 -2.96 9.31
N CYS A 378 -5.16 -2.21 9.39
CA CYS A 378 -5.04 -1.12 10.36
C CYS A 378 -5.24 0.26 9.75
N ASN A 379 -5.50 0.34 8.43
CA ASN A 379 -5.60 1.59 7.69
C ASN A 379 -4.42 2.53 7.98
N TYR A 380 -3.21 2.08 7.65
CA TYR A 380 -1.95 2.82 7.90
C TYR A 380 -1.80 3.29 9.37
N GLY A 381 -2.13 2.39 10.30
CA GLY A 381 -2.08 2.62 11.75
C GLY A 381 -3.23 3.45 12.32
N GLN A 382 -4.22 3.83 11.52
CA GLN A 382 -5.36 4.63 11.98
C GLN A 382 -6.21 3.88 13.00
N LEU A 383 -6.40 2.56 12.85
CA LEU A 383 -7.13 1.75 13.84
C LEU A 383 -6.58 1.94 15.26
N HIS A 384 -5.26 1.99 15.41
CA HIS A 384 -4.60 2.16 16.70
C HIS A 384 -4.68 3.60 17.23
N ARG A 385 -4.68 4.59 16.33
CA ARG A 385 -4.89 6.00 16.69
C ARG A 385 -6.32 6.24 17.13
N ASP A 386 -7.30 5.66 16.45
CA ASP A 386 -8.71 5.69 16.80
C ASP A 386 -8.94 5.04 18.18
N PHE A 387 -8.29 3.89 18.43
CA PHE A 387 -8.28 3.25 19.75
C PHE A 387 -7.77 4.22 20.83
N THR A 388 -6.59 4.80 20.59
CA THR A 388 -5.93 5.70 21.54
C THR A 388 -6.81 6.91 21.83
N TYR A 389 -7.37 7.54 20.79
CA TYR A 389 -8.30 8.66 20.94
C TYR A 389 -9.50 8.27 21.81
N CYS A 390 -10.16 7.16 21.49
CA CYS A 390 -11.36 6.72 22.20
C CYS A 390 -11.08 6.37 23.66
N TYR A 391 -9.91 5.79 23.93
CA TYR A 391 -9.47 5.49 25.29
C TYR A 391 -9.19 6.76 26.10
N THR A 392 -8.36 7.66 25.57
CA THR A 392 -7.90 8.84 26.32
C THR A 392 -8.99 9.90 26.52
N HIS A 393 -9.98 9.97 25.64
CA HIS A 393 -11.08 10.92 25.73
C HIS A 393 -12.34 10.33 26.41
N GLY A 394 -12.24 9.13 26.98
CA GLY A 394 -13.35 8.49 27.70
C GLY A 394 -14.52 8.08 26.81
N VAL A 395 -14.32 7.95 25.49
CA VAL A 395 -15.36 7.50 24.55
C VAL A 395 -15.83 6.11 24.92
N PHE A 396 -14.91 5.17 25.21
CA PHE A 396 -15.30 3.81 25.60
C PHE A 396 -16.15 3.77 26.87
N LYS A 397 -15.88 4.64 27.86
CA LYS A 397 -16.73 4.75 29.07
C LYS A 397 -18.14 5.27 28.77
N ARG A 398 -18.29 6.02 27.67
CA ARG A 398 -19.58 6.58 27.23
C ARG A 398 -20.38 5.61 26.38
N VAL A 399 -19.73 4.87 25.49
CA VAL A 399 -20.41 4.10 24.44
C VAL A 399 -20.56 2.61 24.76
N LEU A 400 -19.70 2.05 25.61
CA LEU A 400 -19.82 0.65 26.03
C LEU A 400 -20.80 0.52 27.19
N SER A 401 -21.48 -0.62 27.27
CA SER A 401 -22.23 -0.98 28.48
C SER A 401 -21.27 -1.17 29.66
N GLU A 402 -21.77 -1.03 30.89
CA GLU A 402 -20.96 -1.28 32.10
C GLU A 402 -20.42 -2.72 32.13
N GLU A 403 -21.22 -3.70 31.70
CA GLU A 403 -20.82 -5.10 31.60
C GLU A 403 -19.66 -5.28 30.60
N GLU A 404 -19.80 -4.74 29.39
CA GLU A 404 -18.76 -4.86 28.36
C GLU A 404 -17.48 -4.11 28.76
N TYR A 405 -17.61 -2.91 29.33
CA TYR A 405 -16.46 -2.14 29.78
C TYR A 405 -15.68 -2.89 30.86
N ASN A 406 -16.37 -3.52 31.82
CA ASN A 406 -15.73 -4.28 32.89
C ASN A 406 -15.16 -5.64 32.44
N ASP A 407 -15.65 -6.20 31.33
CA ASP A 407 -15.12 -7.44 30.71
C ASP A 407 -13.81 -7.22 29.94
N ILE A 408 -13.48 -5.98 29.57
CA ILE A 408 -12.23 -5.66 28.86
C ILE A 408 -11.07 -5.56 29.88
N PRO A 409 -9.93 -6.24 29.66
CA PRO A 409 -8.81 -6.25 30.60
C PRO A 409 -7.95 -4.98 30.51
N TRP A 410 -8.50 -3.84 30.94
CA TRP A 410 -7.81 -2.54 30.93
C TRP A 410 -6.54 -2.51 31.78
N ASP A 411 -6.47 -3.32 32.83
CA ASP A 411 -5.28 -3.52 33.67
C ASP A 411 -4.08 -4.00 32.82
N LYS A 412 -4.31 -4.96 31.91
CA LYS A 412 -3.29 -5.47 31.00
C LYS A 412 -2.83 -4.42 29.98
N LEU A 413 -3.73 -3.54 29.54
CA LEU A 413 -3.38 -2.40 28.70
C LEU A 413 -2.44 -1.45 29.46
N GLU A 414 -2.79 -1.07 30.68
CA GLU A 414 -1.96 -0.15 31.47
C GLU A 414 -0.60 -0.74 31.84
N GLU A 415 -0.53 -2.05 32.07
CA GLU A 415 0.72 -2.77 32.32
C GLU A 415 1.61 -2.95 31.08
N GLY A 416 1.11 -2.71 29.87
CA GLY A 416 1.85 -3.01 28.64
C GLY A 416 1.94 -4.50 28.31
N ASN A 417 1.00 -5.32 28.79
CA ASN A 417 1.03 -6.77 28.68
C ASN A 417 0.48 -7.24 27.30
N PRO A 418 1.26 -8.00 26.49
CA PRO A 418 0.82 -8.48 25.18
C PRO A 418 -0.48 -9.30 25.19
N GLU A 419 -0.89 -9.88 26.32
CA GLU A 419 -2.18 -10.57 26.46
C GLU A 419 -3.39 -9.66 26.19
N PHE A 420 -3.27 -8.33 26.38
CA PHE A 420 -4.33 -7.40 25.98
C PHE A 420 -4.60 -7.46 24.48
N ILE A 421 -3.55 -7.62 23.65
CA ILE A 421 -3.67 -7.64 22.19
C ILE A 421 -4.57 -8.78 21.72
N LYS A 422 -4.46 -9.93 22.39
CA LYS A 422 -5.24 -11.11 22.06
C LYS A 422 -6.74 -10.85 22.22
N ASP A 423 -7.15 -10.29 23.36
CA ASP A 423 -8.54 -9.91 23.61
C ASP A 423 -8.98 -8.79 22.64
N PHE A 424 -8.15 -7.76 22.49
CA PHE A 424 -8.38 -6.62 21.59
C PHE A 424 -8.73 -7.08 20.18
N TYR A 425 -7.83 -7.79 19.50
CA TYR A 425 -8.06 -8.22 18.12
C TYR A 425 -9.10 -9.31 17.97
N TYR A 426 -9.25 -10.19 18.96
CA TYR A 426 -10.34 -11.15 18.94
C TYR A 426 -11.70 -10.44 18.92
N ARG A 427 -11.90 -9.42 19.76
CA ARG A 427 -13.15 -8.64 19.77
C ARG A 427 -13.43 -7.99 18.43
N LEU A 428 -12.42 -7.35 17.83
CA LEU A 428 -12.55 -6.69 16.53
C LEU A 428 -12.90 -7.69 15.42
N ALA A 429 -12.14 -8.79 15.30
CA ALA A 429 -12.28 -9.75 14.23
C ALA A 429 -13.57 -10.59 14.30
N HIS A 430 -14.07 -10.84 15.52
CA HIS A 430 -15.26 -11.67 15.76
C HIS A 430 -16.52 -10.87 16.08
N ARG A 431 -16.50 -9.54 15.90
CA ARG A 431 -17.65 -8.67 16.17
C ARG A 431 -18.21 -8.82 17.60
N LYS A 432 -17.33 -8.97 18.60
CA LYS A 432 -17.74 -9.11 20.01
C LYS A 432 -18.01 -7.73 20.62
N GLY A 433 -19.27 -7.45 20.87
CA GLY A 433 -19.73 -6.25 21.58
C GLY A 433 -19.59 -4.96 20.78
N GLU A 434 -19.98 -3.85 21.40
CA GLU A 434 -19.93 -2.52 20.82
C GLU A 434 -18.49 -2.08 20.51
N PHE A 435 -17.53 -2.55 21.31
CA PHE A 435 -16.10 -2.29 21.12
C PHE A 435 -15.59 -2.72 19.75
N SER A 436 -16.17 -3.78 19.18
CA SER A 436 -15.74 -4.32 17.88
C SER A 436 -15.94 -3.36 16.70
N HIS A 437 -16.83 -2.38 16.84
CA HIS A 437 -17.09 -1.37 15.81
C HIS A 437 -15.90 -0.42 15.59
N LEU A 438 -14.90 -0.43 16.48
CA LEU A 438 -13.63 0.28 16.25
C LEU A 438 -12.98 -0.08 14.90
N ALA A 439 -13.20 -1.31 14.42
CA ALA A 439 -12.67 -1.79 13.15
C ALA A 439 -13.58 -1.49 11.94
N ASP A 440 -14.58 -0.61 12.08
CA ASP A 440 -15.40 -0.15 10.95
C ASP A 440 -14.70 0.97 10.14
N GLY A 441 -13.71 1.64 10.74
CA GLY A 441 -13.00 2.75 10.12
C GLY A 441 -13.50 4.12 10.57
N SER A 442 -12.61 5.10 10.48
CA SER A 442 -12.73 6.38 11.18
C SER A 442 -13.99 7.18 10.83
N TYR A 443 -14.44 7.12 9.57
CA TYR A 443 -15.68 7.76 9.15
C TYR A 443 -16.91 7.13 9.82
N LEU A 444 -16.99 5.81 9.83
CA LEU A 444 -18.13 5.07 10.39
C LEU A 444 -18.17 5.17 11.92
N ILE A 445 -17.03 5.10 12.61
CA ILE A 445 -17.02 5.23 14.07
C ILE A 445 -17.32 6.66 14.53
N ALA A 446 -16.91 7.68 13.76
CA ALA A 446 -17.24 9.07 14.07
C ALA A 446 -18.76 9.29 14.08
N GLN A 447 -19.47 8.70 13.12
CA GLN A 447 -20.93 8.70 13.07
C GLN A 447 -21.54 7.86 14.19
N ARG A 448 -21.06 6.62 14.35
CA ARG A 448 -21.62 5.66 15.31
C ARG A 448 -21.55 6.16 16.74
N TRP A 449 -20.43 6.76 17.13
CA TRP A 449 -20.17 7.20 18.51
C TRP A 449 -20.35 8.69 18.72
N ASN A 450 -20.82 9.42 17.70
CA ASN A 450 -21.00 10.87 17.72
C ASN A 450 -19.75 11.59 18.25
N LEU A 451 -18.62 11.40 17.54
CA LEU A 451 -17.30 11.88 18.01
C LEU A 451 -17.03 13.37 17.77
N GLY A 452 -17.91 14.05 17.02
CA GLY A 452 -17.84 15.50 16.81
C GLY A 452 -16.63 15.99 16.00
N GLU A 453 -16.51 17.31 15.86
CA GLU A 453 -15.41 17.97 15.13
C GLU A 453 -14.08 17.84 15.88
N GLU A 454 -14.10 17.71 17.21
CA GLU A 454 -12.91 17.53 18.03
C GLU A 454 -12.08 16.29 17.64
N TYR A 455 -12.74 15.23 17.17
CA TYR A 455 -12.09 14.02 16.69
C TYR A 455 -11.34 14.22 15.37
N TRP A 456 -11.95 14.98 14.46
CA TRP A 456 -11.36 15.33 13.17
C TRP A 456 -10.28 16.42 13.29
N ALA A 457 -10.39 17.27 14.31
CA ALA A 457 -9.44 18.35 14.61
C ALA A 457 -8.28 17.91 15.54
N ASP A 458 -8.25 16.67 16.04
CA ASP A 458 -7.14 16.18 16.86
C ASP A 458 -5.91 15.83 16.01
N LYS A 459 -4.89 16.69 16.08
CA LYS A 459 -3.60 16.47 15.40
C LYS A 459 -2.91 15.15 15.76
N LYS A 460 -3.16 14.58 16.95
CA LYS A 460 -2.61 13.27 17.35
C LYS A 460 -3.29 12.13 16.63
N ASN A 461 -4.55 12.31 16.24
CA ASN A 461 -5.31 11.28 15.55
C ASN A 461 -4.92 11.15 14.06
N LYS A 462 -4.31 12.19 13.47
CA LYS A 462 -3.72 12.21 12.12
C LYS A 462 -4.66 11.81 10.97
N LEU A 463 -5.96 12.06 11.13
CA LEU A 463 -6.91 11.94 10.03
C LEU A 463 -6.64 13.02 9.00
N TRP A 464 -6.43 12.64 7.74
CA TRP A 464 -6.13 13.61 6.69
C TRP A 464 -7.41 14.21 6.12
N SER A 465 -8.36 13.33 5.80
CA SER A 465 -9.58 13.68 5.10
C SER A 465 -10.83 13.33 5.91
N PRO A 466 -11.88 14.17 5.87
CA PRO A 466 -13.22 13.83 6.35
C PRO A 466 -13.82 12.57 5.67
N MET A 467 -13.21 12.10 4.58
CA MET A 467 -13.55 10.84 3.94
C MET A 467 -13.20 9.61 4.80
N GLY A 468 -12.41 9.77 5.87
CA GLY A 468 -12.15 8.73 6.87
C GLY A 468 -10.82 8.00 6.74
N PHE A 469 -9.84 8.57 6.04
CA PHE A 469 -8.51 7.98 5.88
C PHE A 469 -7.40 8.87 6.43
N PRO A 470 -6.27 8.26 6.87
CA PRO A 470 -5.20 8.99 7.54
C PRO A 470 -4.26 9.68 6.58
N ILE A 471 -3.32 10.43 7.16
CA ILE A 471 -2.08 10.81 6.49
C ILE A 471 -1.32 9.58 5.99
N HIS A 472 -0.82 9.68 4.75
CA HIS A 472 0.18 8.80 4.17
C HIS A 472 1.26 9.65 3.47
N HIS A 473 2.29 10.06 4.23
CA HIS A 473 3.39 10.92 3.75
C HIS A 473 2.89 12.25 3.17
N ALA A 474 2.20 13.04 3.98
CA ALA A 474 1.50 14.26 3.54
C ALA A 474 2.35 15.53 3.76
N ASN A 475 1.77 16.55 4.39
CA ASN A 475 2.42 17.82 4.69
C ASN A 475 3.69 17.66 5.54
N GLU A 476 3.76 16.64 6.40
CA GLU A 476 4.92 16.34 7.24
C GLU A 476 6.12 15.81 6.44
N ALA A 477 5.88 15.28 5.24
CA ALA A 477 6.91 14.73 4.38
C ALA A 477 7.37 15.73 3.32
N SER A 478 6.44 16.38 2.61
CA SER A 478 6.77 17.25 1.47
C SER A 478 5.78 18.38 1.24
N ALA A 479 5.35 19.05 2.32
CA ALA A 479 4.54 20.27 2.27
C ALA A 479 3.31 20.16 1.33
N GLN A 480 3.15 21.07 0.38
CA GLN A 480 2.03 21.09 -0.56
C GLN A 480 1.99 19.85 -1.47
N VAL A 481 3.16 19.33 -1.88
CA VAL A 481 3.24 18.14 -2.75
C VAL A 481 2.61 16.93 -2.07
N GLY A 482 3.00 16.66 -0.82
CA GLY A 482 2.46 15.54 -0.06
C GLY A 482 0.99 15.75 0.29
N SER A 483 0.60 17.02 0.52
CA SER A 483 -0.78 17.39 0.83
C SER A 483 -1.73 17.12 -0.34
N ILE A 484 -1.40 17.60 -1.55
CA ILE A 484 -2.22 17.37 -2.74
C ILE A 484 -2.33 15.87 -3.03
N VAL A 485 -1.22 15.13 -2.95
CA VAL A 485 -1.21 13.67 -3.13
C VAL A 485 -2.24 12.97 -2.23
N ASN A 486 -2.34 13.38 -0.96
CA ASN A 486 -3.27 12.79 -0.01
C ASN A 486 -4.73 13.25 -0.20
N CYS A 487 -5.03 14.22 -1.06
CA CYS A 487 -6.39 14.65 -1.38
C CYS A 487 -7.01 13.92 -2.57
N MET A 488 -6.20 13.30 -3.43
CA MET A 488 -6.65 12.92 -4.78
C MET A 488 -7.25 11.51 -4.90
N PHE A 489 -6.97 10.62 -3.95
CA PHE A 489 -7.44 9.24 -3.97
C PHE A 489 -8.63 9.05 -3.02
N ASN A 490 -9.47 8.04 -3.28
CA ASN A 490 -10.66 7.74 -2.46
C ASN A 490 -10.35 7.03 -1.13
N ARG A 491 -9.05 6.86 -0.82
CA ARG A 491 -8.45 6.34 0.41
C ARG A 491 -7.05 6.95 0.56
N ASP A 492 -6.31 6.55 1.60
CA ASP A 492 -4.91 6.95 1.74
C ASP A 492 -4.10 6.65 0.45
N ALA A 493 -3.25 7.59 0.03
CA ALA A 493 -2.69 7.60 -1.32
C ALA A 493 -1.75 6.42 -1.66
N MET A 494 -1.37 5.61 -0.67
CA MET A 494 -0.50 4.42 -0.81
C MET A 494 0.84 4.66 -1.54
N THR A 495 1.26 5.91 -1.68
CA THR A 495 2.37 6.29 -2.54
C THR A 495 3.63 6.63 -1.74
N HIS A 496 4.74 6.14 -2.27
CA HIS A 496 6.10 6.34 -1.78
C HIS A 496 6.98 6.98 -2.86
N THR A 497 6.42 7.38 -4.01
CA THR A 497 7.19 7.98 -5.12
C THR A 497 8.03 9.18 -4.66
N HIS A 498 7.40 10.15 -3.99
CA HIS A 498 8.09 11.32 -3.45
C HIS A 498 9.01 10.94 -2.29
N ILE A 499 8.63 9.93 -1.50
CA ILE A 499 9.46 9.40 -0.40
C ILE A 499 10.76 8.76 -0.89
N ASN A 500 10.74 8.04 -2.01
CA ASN A 500 11.93 7.44 -2.59
C ASN A 500 12.96 8.50 -3.02
N TYR A 501 12.50 9.74 -3.23
CA TYR A 501 13.35 10.87 -3.53
C TYR A 501 13.85 11.59 -2.27
N ILE A 502 12.92 12.11 -1.45
CA ILE A 502 13.27 12.93 -0.28
C ILE A 502 13.94 12.10 0.82
N GLY A 503 13.57 10.82 0.91
CA GLY A 503 14.17 9.84 1.81
C GLY A 503 15.51 9.31 1.33
N SER A 504 16.05 9.73 0.18
CA SER A 504 17.32 9.20 -0.36
C SER A 504 18.51 9.25 0.60
N GLY A 505 18.46 10.16 1.59
CA GLY A 505 19.52 10.42 2.58
C GLY A 505 20.65 11.31 2.05
N LEU A 506 20.52 11.80 0.81
CA LEU A 506 21.46 12.75 0.23
C LEU A 506 21.33 14.13 0.89
N PRO A 507 22.42 14.92 0.95
CA PRO A 507 22.36 16.30 1.41
C PRO A 507 21.33 17.15 0.67
N LEU A 508 20.65 18.04 1.39
CA LEU A 508 19.61 18.93 0.85
C LEU A 508 20.05 19.67 -0.41
N LYS A 509 21.30 20.14 -0.48
CA LYS A 509 21.83 20.83 -1.66
C LYS A 509 21.75 19.96 -2.92
N LEU A 510 22.18 18.70 -2.84
CA LEU A 510 22.12 17.77 -3.97
C LEU A 510 20.67 17.42 -4.34
N GLN A 511 19.80 17.28 -3.34
CA GLN A 511 18.37 17.11 -3.58
C GLN A 511 17.75 18.36 -4.25
N LYS A 512 18.17 19.58 -3.94
CA LYS A 512 17.67 20.76 -4.66
C LYS A 512 18.20 20.83 -6.10
N GLU A 513 19.46 20.44 -6.34
CA GLU A 513 20.01 20.36 -7.69
C GLU A 513 19.27 19.35 -8.57
N ILE A 514 19.08 18.11 -8.08
CA ILE A 514 18.36 17.06 -8.82
C ILE A 514 16.89 17.47 -9.03
N ALA A 515 16.24 18.09 -8.04
CA ALA A 515 14.88 18.59 -8.19
C ALA A 515 14.79 19.69 -9.27
N GLY A 516 15.81 20.54 -9.38
CA GLY A 516 15.92 21.52 -10.46
C GLY A 516 15.97 20.89 -11.85
N GLU A 517 16.72 19.80 -12.01
CA GLU A 517 16.82 19.05 -13.27
C GLU A 517 15.50 18.36 -13.63
N LEU A 518 14.80 17.79 -12.64
CA LEU A 518 13.59 17.00 -12.87
C LEU A 518 12.31 17.83 -12.98
N PHE A 519 12.20 18.90 -12.20
CA PHE A 519 10.95 19.65 -11.99
C PHE A 519 11.08 21.13 -12.36
N GLY A 520 12.25 21.54 -12.88
CA GLY A 520 12.50 22.88 -13.42
C GLY A 520 12.99 23.91 -12.39
N SER A 521 12.93 23.63 -11.09
CA SER A 521 13.57 24.44 -10.04
C SER A 521 13.87 23.59 -8.79
N GLY A 522 14.95 23.93 -8.09
CA GLY A 522 15.25 23.35 -6.78
C GLY A 522 14.20 23.70 -5.72
N ASP A 523 13.38 24.73 -5.96
CA ASP A 523 12.25 25.13 -5.11
C ASP A 523 11.03 24.19 -5.25
N ALA A 524 11.13 23.14 -6.08
CA ALA A 524 10.17 22.03 -6.06
C ALA A 524 10.22 21.26 -4.74
N PHE A 525 11.34 21.34 -4.01
CA PHE A 525 11.57 20.62 -2.76
C PHE A 525 12.01 21.58 -1.65
N ASP A 526 11.29 21.50 -0.53
CA ASP A 526 11.62 22.19 0.71
C ASP A 526 12.23 21.21 1.71
N GLU A 527 13.11 21.71 2.57
CA GLU A 527 13.52 20.94 3.74
C GLU A 527 12.32 20.70 4.67
N THR A 528 12.26 19.52 5.28
CA THR A 528 11.16 19.16 6.19
C THR A 528 11.03 20.21 7.30
N LYS A 529 9.81 20.74 7.49
CA LYS A 529 9.48 21.84 8.41
C LYS A 529 10.13 23.19 8.10
N ASN A 530 10.64 23.41 6.90
CA ASN A 530 11.13 24.70 6.43
C ASN A 530 10.51 25.01 5.06
N TYR A 531 9.21 25.22 5.08
CA TYR A 531 8.38 25.24 3.87
C TYR A 531 8.26 26.63 3.27
N THR A 532 8.15 26.66 1.94
CA THR A 532 7.88 27.86 1.15
C THR A 532 6.47 27.80 0.54
N PRO A 533 5.90 28.92 0.06
CA PRO A 533 4.65 28.91 -0.69
C PRO A 533 4.66 27.99 -1.92
N ILE A 534 3.49 27.68 -2.46
CA ILE A 534 3.36 26.88 -3.67
C ILE A 534 3.99 27.57 -4.88
N ASN A 535 4.56 26.77 -5.79
CA ASN A 535 5.11 27.24 -7.05
C ASN A 535 4.91 26.18 -8.16
N LYS A 536 5.19 26.55 -9.41
CA LYS A 536 5.01 25.66 -10.58
C LYS A 536 5.87 24.39 -10.50
N ALA A 537 7.07 24.47 -9.93
CA ALA A 537 7.97 23.31 -9.82
C ALA A 537 7.43 22.28 -8.81
N LYS A 538 6.83 22.73 -7.69
CA LYS A 538 6.09 21.86 -6.76
C LYS A 538 4.88 21.19 -7.43
N ILE A 539 4.17 21.89 -8.31
CA ILE A 539 3.05 21.32 -9.06
C ILE A 539 3.53 20.27 -10.08
N ALA A 540 4.62 20.54 -10.81
CA ALA A 540 5.25 19.55 -11.68
C ALA A 540 5.69 18.30 -10.90
N TYR A 541 6.30 18.48 -9.73
CA TYR A 541 6.68 17.38 -8.84
C TYR A 541 5.46 16.60 -8.33
N THR A 542 4.36 17.28 -7.99
CA THR A 542 3.10 16.67 -7.56
C THR A 542 2.50 15.79 -8.65
N LYS A 543 2.36 16.34 -9.88
CA LYS A 543 1.85 15.58 -11.02
C LYS A 543 2.72 14.36 -11.29
N TRP A 544 4.05 14.54 -11.37
CA TRP A 544 4.97 13.43 -11.54
C TRP A 544 4.82 12.35 -10.47
N THR A 545 4.65 12.75 -9.19
CA THR A 545 4.48 11.82 -8.06
C THR A 545 3.24 10.94 -8.22
N ILE A 546 2.09 11.57 -8.52
CA ILE A 546 0.82 10.86 -8.72
C ILE A 546 0.90 9.95 -9.94
N LEU A 547 1.36 10.48 -11.08
CA LEU A 547 1.43 9.70 -12.33
C LEU A 547 2.36 8.50 -12.19
N ARG A 548 3.51 8.62 -11.51
CA ARG A 548 4.39 7.48 -11.23
C ARG A 548 3.76 6.46 -10.29
N SER A 549 2.96 6.88 -9.31
CA SER A 549 2.20 5.92 -8.49
C SER A 549 1.27 5.10 -9.38
N CYS A 550 0.42 5.79 -10.16
CA CYS A 550 -0.51 5.17 -11.09
C CYS A 550 0.20 4.25 -12.11
N LEU A 551 1.37 4.67 -12.60
CA LEU A 551 2.20 3.85 -13.49
C LEU A 551 2.60 2.55 -12.79
N HIS A 552 3.23 2.65 -11.61
CA HIS A 552 3.71 1.49 -10.88
C HIS A 552 2.59 0.53 -10.51
N ASP A 553 1.39 1.04 -10.25
CA ASP A 553 0.24 0.20 -9.93
C ASP A 553 -0.40 -0.41 -11.19
N ALA A 554 -0.19 0.18 -12.37
CA ALA A 554 -0.59 -0.37 -13.66
C ALA A 554 0.41 -1.40 -14.23
N VAL A 555 1.72 -1.10 -14.18
CA VAL A 555 2.78 -2.05 -14.57
C VAL A 555 3.11 -3.05 -13.45
N THR A 556 2.57 -2.83 -12.26
CA THR A 556 2.74 -3.60 -11.01
C THR A 556 4.19 -3.74 -10.54
N LEU A 557 4.89 -2.61 -10.52
CA LEU A 557 6.19 -2.44 -9.86
C LEU A 557 6.02 -2.02 -8.39
N CYS A 558 6.99 -2.36 -7.55
CA CYS A 558 6.98 -1.92 -6.17
C CYS A 558 7.31 -0.43 -6.04
N ASN A 559 6.31 0.38 -5.69
CA ASN A 559 6.48 1.82 -5.46
C ASN A 559 7.31 2.18 -4.21
N TRP A 560 7.69 1.20 -3.37
CA TRP A 560 8.65 1.41 -2.27
C TRP A 560 10.12 1.40 -2.74
N VAL A 561 10.37 1.27 -4.03
CA VAL A 561 11.72 1.22 -4.60
C VAL A 561 11.73 2.05 -5.88
N TRP A 562 10.73 1.87 -6.72
CA TRP A 562 10.53 2.65 -7.93
C TRP A 562 9.83 3.98 -7.63
N PRO A 563 10.20 5.09 -8.28
CA PRO A 563 11.08 5.17 -9.45
C PRO A 563 12.56 5.39 -9.12
N MET A 564 13.45 5.15 -10.09
CA MET A 564 14.91 5.29 -9.92
C MET A 564 15.35 6.77 -10.05
N THR A 565 14.92 7.63 -9.12
CA THR A 565 15.24 9.08 -9.11
C THR A 565 16.70 9.39 -8.79
N VAL A 566 17.29 8.61 -7.89
CA VAL A 566 18.65 8.81 -7.36
C VAL A 566 19.48 7.54 -7.54
N SER A 567 20.80 7.70 -7.46
CA SER A 567 21.79 6.62 -7.51
C SER A 567 22.73 6.69 -6.30
N PRO A 568 23.24 5.54 -5.80
CA PRO A 568 24.27 5.51 -4.77
C PRO A 568 25.68 5.87 -5.26
N HIS A 569 25.88 6.10 -6.56
CA HIS A 569 27.20 6.31 -7.13
C HIS A 569 27.56 7.79 -7.27
N LYS A 570 28.69 8.17 -6.65
CA LYS A 570 29.33 9.48 -6.85
C LYS A 570 29.70 9.75 -8.31
N SER A 571 30.09 8.72 -9.08
CA SER A 571 30.42 8.86 -10.51
C SER A 571 29.24 9.35 -11.36
N ARG A 572 28.01 9.17 -10.87
CA ARG A 572 26.77 9.68 -11.49
C ARG A 572 26.33 11.01 -10.89
N ASN A 573 27.15 11.60 -10.02
CA ASN A 573 26.75 12.68 -9.12
C ASN A 573 25.41 12.36 -8.42
N TYR A 574 25.20 11.09 -8.06
CA TYR A 574 23.97 10.58 -7.44
C TYR A 574 22.68 10.71 -8.28
N ARG A 575 22.74 10.99 -9.58
CA ARG A 575 21.57 10.97 -10.49
C ARG A 575 21.13 9.54 -10.82
N GLY A 576 19.83 9.30 -10.70
CA GLY A 576 19.19 8.06 -11.12
C GLY A 576 19.03 7.93 -12.64
N ASP A 577 18.00 7.21 -13.07
CA ASP A 577 17.62 7.01 -14.48
C ASP A 577 16.12 6.73 -14.56
N LEU A 578 15.34 7.77 -14.88
CA LEU A 578 13.87 7.70 -14.96
C LEU A 578 13.34 7.09 -16.26
N GLU A 579 14.23 6.71 -17.19
CA GLU A 579 13.85 5.99 -18.41
C GLU A 579 13.76 4.48 -18.19
N MET A 580 14.12 3.99 -17.00
CA MET A 580 14.20 2.57 -16.70
C MET A 580 12.85 1.86 -16.86
N GLU A 581 11.75 2.47 -16.45
CA GLU A 581 10.39 1.94 -16.64
C GLU A 581 10.10 1.72 -18.14
N ALA A 582 10.39 2.70 -18.99
CA ALA A 582 10.16 2.64 -20.43
C ALA A 582 11.10 1.64 -21.13
N LYS A 583 12.37 1.58 -20.71
CA LYS A 583 13.35 0.61 -21.20
C LYS A 583 12.94 -0.83 -20.88
N PHE A 584 12.55 -1.11 -19.64
CA PHE A 584 12.05 -2.43 -19.25
C PHE A 584 10.75 -2.78 -19.98
N PHE A 585 9.83 -1.82 -20.09
CA PHE A 585 8.59 -2.00 -20.85
C PHE A 585 8.90 -2.43 -22.29
N THR A 586 9.73 -1.66 -22.99
CA THR A 586 10.13 -1.97 -24.38
C THR A 586 10.80 -3.33 -24.51
N ALA A 587 11.76 -3.65 -23.64
CA ALA A 587 12.47 -4.93 -23.68
C ALA A 587 11.52 -6.13 -23.43
N ILE A 588 10.53 -5.97 -22.56
CA ILE A 588 9.62 -7.04 -22.18
C ILE A 588 8.49 -7.21 -23.19
N THR A 589 7.83 -6.12 -23.58
CA THR A 589 6.66 -6.16 -24.46
C THR A 589 7.05 -6.23 -25.95
N GLY A 590 8.23 -5.71 -26.29
CA GLY A 590 8.66 -5.48 -27.67
C GLY A 590 8.01 -4.25 -28.31
N GLU A 591 7.26 -3.45 -27.53
CA GLU A 591 6.62 -2.22 -28.00
C GLU A 591 7.54 -1.04 -27.71
N PRO A 592 8.08 -0.35 -28.74
CA PRO A 592 8.89 0.85 -28.53
C PRO A 592 8.11 1.89 -27.72
N THR A 593 8.57 2.17 -26.51
CA THR A 593 7.86 3.00 -25.54
C THR A 593 8.83 3.99 -24.91
N THR A 594 8.41 5.24 -24.81
CA THR A 594 9.15 6.31 -24.11
C THR A 594 8.53 6.59 -22.73
N SER A 595 9.26 7.29 -21.85
CA SER A 595 8.69 7.76 -20.58
C SER A 595 7.44 8.62 -20.78
N LYS A 596 7.39 9.43 -21.84
CA LYS A 596 6.23 10.28 -22.15
C LYS A 596 4.98 9.46 -22.50
N ASP A 597 5.15 8.33 -23.17
CA ASP A 597 4.03 7.44 -23.50
C ASP A 597 3.45 6.80 -22.22
N LEU A 598 4.33 6.40 -21.30
CA LEU A 598 3.93 5.88 -19.98
C LEU A 598 3.30 6.97 -19.10
N ASP A 599 3.81 8.20 -19.14
CA ASP A 599 3.21 9.35 -18.44
C ASP A 599 1.79 9.63 -18.94
N LEU A 600 1.59 9.62 -20.27
CA LEU A 600 0.27 9.80 -20.88
C LEU A 600 -0.70 8.68 -20.50
N ALA A 601 -0.23 7.43 -20.47
CA ALA A 601 -1.04 6.30 -20.02
C ALA A 601 -1.40 6.42 -18.53
N SER A 602 -0.49 6.89 -17.70
CA SER A 602 -0.73 7.11 -16.28
C SER A 602 -1.71 8.26 -16.04
N GLU A 603 -1.62 9.33 -16.82
CA GLU A 603 -2.57 10.46 -16.78
C GLU A 603 -3.97 10.01 -17.18
N ARG A 604 -4.08 9.15 -18.20
CA ARG A 604 -5.33 8.49 -18.61
C ARG A 604 -5.93 7.68 -17.46
N ILE A 605 -5.14 6.82 -16.81
CA ILE A 605 -5.61 5.97 -15.71
C ILE A 605 -6.06 6.81 -14.51
N PHE A 606 -5.28 7.83 -14.13
CA PHE A 606 -5.62 8.69 -13.00
C PHE A 606 -6.85 9.56 -13.28
N THR A 607 -7.00 10.06 -14.52
CA THR A 607 -8.19 10.79 -14.93
C THR A 607 -9.42 9.87 -14.99
N LEU A 608 -9.26 8.60 -15.38
CA LEU A 608 -10.32 7.59 -15.28
C LEU A 608 -10.75 7.35 -13.84
N HIS A 609 -9.81 7.22 -12.90
CA HIS A 609 -10.12 7.16 -11.46
C HIS A 609 -10.95 8.37 -11.03
N ARG A 610 -10.49 9.59 -11.38
CA ARG A 610 -11.19 10.82 -11.03
C ARG A 610 -12.59 10.91 -11.62
N ALA A 611 -12.74 10.56 -12.90
CA ALA A 611 -14.03 10.49 -13.57
C ALA A 611 -14.97 9.46 -12.91
N TYR A 612 -14.42 8.34 -12.44
CA TYR A 612 -15.19 7.34 -11.72
C TYR A 612 -15.63 7.85 -10.34
N THR A 613 -14.75 8.56 -9.61
CA THR A 613 -15.11 9.24 -8.36
C THR A 613 -16.27 10.23 -8.57
N VAL A 614 -16.18 11.09 -9.60
CA VAL A 614 -17.27 12.01 -9.99
C VAL A 614 -18.58 11.25 -10.26
N LYS A 615 -18.52 10.15 -11.00
CA LYS A 615 -19.67 9.28 -11.32
C LYS A 615 -20.30 8.67 -10.06
N LEU A 616 -19.49 8.21 -9.11
CA LEU A 616 -19.96 7.56 -7.87
C LEU A 616 -20.49 8.56 -6.85
N MET A 617 -19.85 9.73 -6.72
CA MET A 617 -20.30 10.81 -5.85
C MET A 617 -21.49 11.58 -6.44
N ASN A 618 -21.71 11.45 -7.76
CA ASN A 618 -22.76 12.15 -8.50
C ASN A 618 -22.70 13.68 -8.31
N THR A 619 -21.49 14.22 -8.34
CA THR A 619 -21.22 15.66 -8.20
C THR A 619 -19.96 16.02 -8.99
N MET A 620 -19.91 17.24 -9.50
CA MET A 620 -18.72 17.80 -10.13
C MET A 620 -17.84 18.54 -9.13
N ASP A 621 -18.38 18.95 -7.97
CA ASP A 621 -17.68 19.76 -6.97
C ASP A 621 -16.75 18.90 -6.09
N MET A 622 -15.72 18.37 -6.73
CA MET A 622 -14.73 17.55 -6.04
C MET A 622 -13.89 18.37 -5.07
N ARG A 623 -13.67 19.66 -5.33
CA ARG A 623 -12.95 20.56 -4.42
C ARG A 623 -13.59 20.56 -3.03
N ASN A 624 -14.91 20.75 -2.97
CA ASN A 624 -15.60 20.92 -1.70
C ASN A 624 -16.17 19.60 -1.14
N GLU A 625 -16.30 18.54 -1.93
CA GLU A 625 -16.87 17.28 -1.46
C GLU A 625 -15.86 16.14 -1.27
N HIS A 626 -14.76 16.13 -2.03
CA HIS A 626 -13.78 15.04 -2.02
C HIS A 626 -12.40 15.50 -1.50
N ASP A 627 -11.85 16.58 -2.05
CA ASP A 627 -10.45 16.99 -1.87
C ASP A 627 -10.22 17.76 -0.54
N GLN A 628 -11.07 17.53 0.45
CA GLN A 628 -11.08 18.21 1.74
C GLN A 628 -9.93 17.74 2.65
N ILE A 629 -9.41 18.68 3.44
CA ILE A 629 -8.33 18.46 4.43
C ILE A 629 -8.87 18.81 5.82
N CYS A 630 -8.64 17.94 6.81
CA CYS A 630 -9.01 18.19 8.20
C CYS A 630 -8.32 19.45 8.76
N SER A 631 -9.03 20.19 9.61
CA SER A 631 -8.66 21.53 10.06
C SER A 631 -7.32 21.61 10.82
N TRP A 632 -6.96 20.55 11.55
CA TRP A 632 -5.75 20.49 12.37
C TRP A 632 -4.46 20.71 11.59
N VAL A 633 -4.43 20.41 10.28
CA VAL A 633 -3.27 20.64 9.41
C VAL A 633 -2.91 22.13 9.34
N PHE A 634 -3.93 22.98 9.45
CA PHE A 634 -3.84 24.44 9.43
C PHE A 634 -3.81 25.06 10.81
N ASP A 635 -4.54 24.47 11.76
CA ASP A 635 -4.80 25.09 13.07
C ASP A 635 -3.81 24.64 14.16
N LYS A 636 -3.00 23.61 13.90
CA LYS A 636 -1.93 23.22 14.82
C LYS A 636 -0.96 24.38 15.04
N ASP A 637 -0.41 24.40 16.25
CA ASP A 637 0.59 25.38 16.68
C ASP A 637 0.12 26.81 16.38
N PRO A 638 -0.98 27.25 17.04
CA PRO A 638 -1.70 28.47 16.67
C PRO A 638 -0.82 29.72 16.74
N ASP A 639 0.15 29.74 17.64
CA ASP A 639 1.07 30.85 17.87
C ASP A 639 2.23 30.91 16.86
N ILE A 640 2.38 29.91 15.99
CA ILE A 640 3.44 29.85 14.98
C ILE A 640 2.85 30.29 13.62
N PRO A 641 3.38 31.38 13.00
CA PRO A 641 3.00 31.77 11.65
C PRO A 641 3.33 30.67 10.63
N VAL A 642 2.52 30.56 9.58
CA VAL A 642 2.80 29.67 8.44
C VAL A 642 4.14 30.03 7.78
N PHE A 643 4.81 29.05 7.17
CA PHE A 643 6.13 29.19 6.56
C PHE A 643 7.25 29.64 7.53
N THR A 644 7.07 29.41 8.83
CA THR A 644 8.14 29.55 9.82
C THR A 644 8.93 28.24 9.91
N GLU A 645 10.26 28.35 9.93
CA GLU A 645 11.13 27.18 10.14
C GLU A 645 10.81 26.46 11.47
N GLY A 646 10.75 25.14 11.44
CA GLY A 646 10.45 24.28 12.59
C GLY A 646 9.00 23.80 12.68
N THR A 647 8.09 24.30 11.83
CA THR A 647 6.71 23.81 11.74
C THR A 647 6.37 23.24 10.37
N ASP A 648 5.49 22.24 10.34
CA ASP A 648 4.86 21.67 9.15
C ASP A 648 3.39 22.11 9.03
N LYS A 649 3.01 23.22 9.67
CA LYS A 649 1.70 23.88 9.55
C LYS A 649 1.50 24.43 8.14
N MET A 650 0.36 24.12 7.53
CA MET A 650 0.04 24.58 6.18
C MET A 650 -0.80 25.86 6.21
N ASP A 651 -0.68 26.68 5.17
CA ASP A 651 -1.54 27.85 4.97
C ASP A 651 -2.80 27.49 4.18
N ARG A 652 -3.97 27.97 4.63
CA ARG A 652 -5.25 27.65 4.00
C ARG A 652 -5.37 28.24 2.60
N VAL A 653 -4.90 29.47 2.40
CA VAL A 653 -4.98 30.18 1.12
C VAL A 653 -4.02 29.56 0.12
N ASP A 654 -2.79 29.29 0.53
CA ASP A 654 -1.77 28.61 -0.27
C ASP A 654 -2.20 27.20 -0.67
N MET A 655 -2.88 26.45 0.21
CA MET A 655 -3.43 25.13 -0.15
C MET A 655 -4.57 25.21 -1.17
N GLN A 656 -5.46 26.20 -1.08
CA GLN A 656 -6.50 26.41 -2.11
C GLN A 656 -5.90 26.85 -3.45
N LEU A 657 -4.84 27.66 -3.42
CA LEU A 657 -4.06 27.99 -4.62
C LEU A 657 -3.38 26.74 -5.19
N SER A 658 -2.82 25.89 -4.33
CA SER A 658 -2.17 24.64 -4.71
C SER A 658 -3.11 23.69 -5.45
N LEU A 659 -4.33 23.48 -4.93
CA LEU A 659 -5.36 22.69 -5.61
C LEU A 659 -5.71 23.30 -6.97
N THR A 660 -5.92 24.61 -7.03
CA THR A 660 -6.23 25.32 -8.30
C THR A 660 -5.15 25.10 -9.35
N MET A 661 -3.88 25.31 -8.97
CA MET A 661 -2.75 25.13 -9.89
C MET A 661 -2.61 23.67 -10.33
N PHE A 662 -2.87 22.72 -9.43
CA PHE A 662 -2.83 21.30 -9.77
C PHE A 662 -3.95 20.90 -10.74
N TYR A 663 -5.19 21.34 -10.52
CA TYR A 663 -6.29 21.06 -11.44
C TYR A 663 -6.01 21.61 -12.85
N GLN A 664 -5.48 22.83 -12.93
CA GLN A 664 -5.05 23.42 -14.21
C GLN A 664 -3.97 22.57 -14.90
N GLU A 665 -2.97 22.12 -14.15
CA GLU A 665 -1.89 21.28 -14.67
C GLU A 665 -2.39 19.90 -15.15
N MET A 666 -3.48 19.38 -14.56
CA MET A 666 -4.16 18.15 -14.99
C MET A 666 -5.15 18.38 -16.16
N GLY A 667 -5.41 19.64 -16.54
CA GLY A 667 -6.45 19.97 -17.52
C GLY A 667 -7.86 19.72 -17.00
N TRP A 668 -8.06 19.85 -15.69
CA TRP A 668 -9.36 19.72 -15.03
C TRP A 668 -9.98 21.10 -14.79
N ASP A 669 -11.25 21.13 -14.39
CA ASP A 669 -11.90 22.38 -14.02
C ASP A 669 -11.19 23.02 -12.81
N PRO A 670 -10.70 24.26 -12.90
CA PRO A 670 -9.91 24.88 -11.85
C PRO A 670 -10.72 25.21 -10.60
N GLN A 671 -12.06 25.31 -10.67
CA GLN A 671 -12.93 25.61 -9.55
C GLN A 671 -13.45 24.32 -8.91
N LEU A 672 -13.94 23.40 -9.73
CA LEU A 672 -14.65 22.19 -9.30
C LEU A 672 -13.71 21.00 -9.08
N GLY A 673 -12.59 20.93 -9.80
CA GLY A 673 -11.63 19.82 -9.71
C GLY A 673 -12.05 18.54 -10.44
N CYS A 674 -13.16 18.55 -11.20
CA CYS A 674 -13.58 17.46 -12.06
C CYS A 674 -12.89 17.50 -13.44
N PRO A 675 -12.72 16.37 -14.15
CA PRO A 675 -12.13 16.37 -15.49
C PRO A 675 -13.03 17.09 -16.51
N THR A 676 -12.42 17.82 -17.46
CA THR A 676 -13.18 18.41 -18.57
C THR A 676 -13.38 17.42 -19.72
N LYS A 677 -14.34 17.72 -20.60
CA LYS A 677 -14.57 16.92 -21.81
C LYS A 677 -13.31 16.85 -22.69
N GLU A 678 -12.65 17.98 -22.90
CA GLU A 678 -11.45 18.09 -23.74
C GLU A 678 -10.34 17.19 -23.21
N THR A 679 -10.13 17.16 -21.89
CA THR A 679 -9.12 16.32 -21.26
C THR A 679 -9.44 14.84 -21.39
N LEU A 680 -10.70 14.44 -21.16
CA LEU A 680 -11.11 13.04 -21.36
C LEU A 680 -10.90 12.59 -22.81
N VAL A 681 -11.28 13.41 -23.79
CA VAL A 681 -11.09 13.10 -25.21
C VAL A 681 -9.61 13.04 -25.58
N ARG A 682 -8.79 14.00 -25.12
CA ARG A 682 -7.32 14.00 -25.32
C ARG A 682 -6.67 12.73 -24.80
N LEU A 683 -7.18 12.21 -23.68
CA LEU A 683 -6.68 10.99 -23.05
C LEU A 683 -7.29 9.71 -23.66
N GLY A 684 -8.15 9.80 -24.68
CA GLY A 684 -8.77 8.64 -25.33
C GLY A 684 -9.87 7.98 -24.49
N LEU A 685 -10.54 8.75 -23.62
CA LEU A 685 -11.64 8.33 -22.76
C LEU A 685 -12.98 8.90 -23.26
N GLN A 686 -13.23 8.81 -24.57
CA GLN A 686 -14.44 9.37 -25.20
C GLN A 686 -15.72 8.77 -24.62
N ASP A 687 -15.73 7.46 -24.40
CA ASP A 687 -16.85 6.73 -23.82
C ASP A 687 -17.16 7.18 -22.38
N VAL A 688 -16.12 7.49 -21.59
CA VAL A 688 -16.26 8.07 -20.24
C VAL A 688 -16.82 9.49 -20.32
N ALA A 689 -16.35 10.30 -21.28
CA ALA A 689 -16.88 11.64 -21.49
C ALA A 689 -18.36 11.60 -21.88
N ASP A 690 -18.75 10.67 -22.75
CA ASP A 690 -20.14 10.52 -23.18
C ASP A 690 -21.05 10.04 -22.04
N ASP A 691 -20.60 9.08 -21.22
CA ASP A 691 -21.33 8.63 -20.02
C ASP A 691 -21.51 9.79 -19.02
N LEU A 692 -20.45 10.54 -18.70
CA LEU A 692 -20.56 11.68 -17.78
C LEU A 692 -21.44 12.81 -18.35
N ALA A 693 -21.33 13.11 -19.66
CA ALA A 693 -22.18 14.09 -20.32
C ALA A 693 -23.66 13.70 -20.22
N SER A 694 -23.99 12.43 -20.47
CA SER A 694 -25.37 11.92 -20.38
C SER A 694 -25.98 12.04 -18.99
N ARG A 695 -25.12 12.17 -17.95
CA ARG A 695 -25.49 12.33 -16.54
C ARG A 695 -25.45 13.78 -16.07
N GLY A 696 -25.04 14.74 -16.92
CA GLY A 696 -24.82 16.13 -16.52
C GLY A 696 -23.63 16.31 -15.56
N LEU A 697 -22.62 15.44 -15.64
CA LEU A 697 -21.44 15.42 -14.78
C LEU A 697 -20.15 15.88 -15.50
N LEU A 698 -20.29 16.79 -16.46
CA LEU A 698 -19.16 17.49 -17.07
C LEU A 698 -19.32 19.00 -16.89
N PRO A 699 -18.22 19.72 -16.62
CA PRO A 699 -18.25 21.17 -16.57
C PRO A 699 -18.66 21.73 -17.94
N SER A 700 -19.34 22.88 -17.89
CA SER A 700 -19.94 23.57 -19.05
C SER A 700 -18.92 24.08 -20.05
#